data_AF-A0AAV1KS60-F1
#
_entry.id   AF-A0AAV1KS60-F1
#
_cell.length_a   1.000
_cell.length_b   1.000
_cell.length_c   1.000
_cell.angle_alpha   90.00
_cell.angle_beta   90.00
_cell.angle_gamma   90.00
#
_symmetry.space_group_name_H-M   'P 1'
#
loop_
_entity.id
_entity.type
_entity.pdbx_description
1 polymer ?
#
loop_
_entity_poly.entity_id
_entity_poly.type
_entity_poly.pdbx_seq_one_letter_code
_entity_poly.pdbx_strand_id
1 'polypeptide(L)'
;MESIWFKCELACEIIQNPSIFDKTQNVILDIVSGRLDITKLVENMADVLTHKEVENREKGMRFFTKILTELPKHYLTDLQIKFISKFYIDRLKDNHRVIPAVLEGYLAIIDMQNYSIQNSGEFLTTLFREVPCQSQVRQDRYHIYLIILKLLERDVEYMKSLGPDFVYGVLSSIEGERDPRNLLFLFNILPNFLKEVPLGHLTEEMFDVISCYYPIDFHPSPNDPAAVTRDDLAAALTPCLCAVPEFAEHCLVLLVEKLDSSLKQAKIDSLKLLSESCKTFKAESYGPFLKTLWASIHREITHKTDNELKMVAHEALSALVRKLATTSNKDQEFENFVKGVLISMQTALAGSTTVSQFIDAKKILLTTANASKESCIIITNSMIPAIVAYYGFKTSNKLQIASLEFLGDLYDLAKHWNVLNELEAQVNEIPQLCLVAVSQPSKEYQIAGFRTLIRVRDILKVDLVLPFVEVLIYIIQHSQDIDLLKISVETIHAIARYHPEMIMDLVVKGKCDLENLIADKTNLEKRLNLLSNLASIDDFTKIIIEEMLKIISINDHTAPKIVEALNDSISDSNLFTNEKITQIESDHGLVDSVLNWLLSEIQRGSEDSFNHGFMLIANTISSLSPEKEELILSRHTSSLLDLCKSNETFFLILQSLYISIHQNVNDVRFEEIMKLSLTLSLNSKNDTIRLKASILIAHFLNKADYGQKFELLYDLLKDYLSSCSGDDMSLCPRLIQLYGWITKALVMRSSDQFLFWLQKILVAITNQEFTQHGADAVRLIMTEFPEYLNTRQHCRISPFYKQRMFQSFSKLTANIGPLSPDVKETYLLSWAYIIEKTPKSVLNNEVHQVSLLVIDALGYDNKDLLVVMLDVLCHYIQSKHTTIVQSLQTILPRLVKLSTYVKSMDVRIKSLQCLYEIAKAYQTVFLLPYKQDVLLDLAPSLDDKKRLVRNMAVQARTRWYLVGAPGESKEN
;
A
#
# COMPACT_ATOMS: atom_id res chain seq x y z
N MET A 1 -11.43 -68.16 -22.88
CA MET A 1 -12.34 -67.64 -23.92
C MET A 1 -11.77 -66.31 -24.35
N GLU A 2 -11.59 -66.10 -25.66
CA GLU A 2 -11.18 -64.79 -26.17
C GLU A 2 -12.24 -63.74 -25.85
N SER A 3 -11.77 -62.56 -25.43
CA SER A 3 -12.63 -61.41 -25.10
C SER A 3 -13.45 -60.96 -26.31
N ILE A 4 -14.56 -60.26 -26.07
CA ILE A 4 -15.51 -59.89 -27.13
C ILE A 4 -14.91 -58.95 -28.18
N TRP A 5 -13.89 -58.16 -27.85
CA TRP A 5 -13.23 -57.22 -28.77
C TRP A 5 -12.30 -57.88 -29.80
N PHE A 6 -12.07 -59.19 -29.72
CA PHE A 6 -11.41 -59.96 -30.78
C PHE A 6 -12.37 -60.37 -31.90
N LYS A 7 -13.68 -60.14 -31.74
CA LYS A 7 -14.71 -60.67 -32.63
C LYS A 7 -15.67 -59.59 -33.12
N CYS A 8 -16.40 -59.89 -34.20
CA CYS A 8 -17.33 -58.95 -34.81
C CYS A 8 -18.59 -58.69 -33.95
N GLU A 9 -18.90 -59.55 -32.97
CA GLU A 9 -20.00 -59.32 -32.02
C GLU A 9 -19.76 -58.10 -31.12
N LEU A 10 -18.53 -57.54 -31.09
CA LEU A 10 -18.23 -56.29 -30.40
C LEU A 10 -19.17 -55.15 -30.83
N ALA A 11 -19.52 -55.05 -32.11
CA ALA A 11 -20.42 -54.01 -32.61
C ALA A 11 -21.80 -54.07 -31.93
N CYS A 12 -22.38 -55.27 -31.80
CA CYS A 12 -23.63 -55.48 -31.08
C CYS A 12 -23.49 -55.18 -29.59
N GLU A 13 -22.36 -55.57 -28.98
CA GLU A 13 -22.08 -55.31 -27.56
C GLU A 13 -22.00 -53.80 -27.27
N ILE A 14 -21.37 -53.00 -28.14
CA ILE A 14 -21.32 -51.54 -28.02
C ILE A 14 -22.71 -50.91 -28.08
N ILE A 15 -23.60 -51.45 -28.91
CA ILE A 15 -24.97 -50.94 -29.07
C ILE A 15 -25.81 -51.25 -27.82
N GLN A 16 -25.72 -52.49 -27.32
CA GLN A 16 -26.67 -53.05 -26.36
C GLN A 16 -26.21 -52.94 -24.89
N ASN A 17 -24.90 -52.91 -24.63
CA ASN A 17 -24.35 -53.00 -23.28
C ASN A 17 -23.48 -51.77 -22.90
N PRO A 18 -24.02 -50.80 -22.16
CA PRO A 18 -23.27 -49.61 -21.73
C PRO A 18 -22.00 -49.93 -20.93
N SER A 19 -21.98 -51.04 -20.18
CA SER A 19 -20.82 -51.42 -19.34
C SER A 19 -19.58 -51.81 -20.14
N ILE A 20 -19.68 -51.95 -21.47
CA ILE A 20 -18.50 -52.15 -22.33
C ILE A 20 -17.55 -50.95 -22.28
N PHE A 21 -18.05 -49.74 -22.03
CA PHE A 21 -17.22 -48.53 -21.89
C PHE A 21 -16.31 -48.57 -20.65
N ASP A 22 -16.65 -49.36 -19.63
CA ASP A 22 -15.80 -49.57 -18.45
C ASP A 22 -14.65 -50.54 -18.75
N LYS A 23 -14.73 -51.27 -19.87
CA LYS A 23 -13.73 -52.24 -20.31
C LYS A 23 -12.72 -51.67 -21.31
N THR A 24 -12.77 -50.39 -21.67
CA THR A 24 -11.82 -49.78 -22.64
C THR A 24 -10.36 -49.98 -22.22
N GLN A 25 -10.08 -49.91 -20.91
CA GLN A 25 -8.74 -50.18 -20.38
C GLN A 25 -8.23 -51.60 -20.69
N ASN A 26 -9.10 -52.61 -20.67
CA ASN A 26 -8.73 -53.97 -21.04
C ASN A 26 -8.45 -54.07 -22.56
N VAL A 27 -9.24 -53.37 -23.39
CA VAL A 27 -8.98 -53.29 -24.83
C VAL A 27 -7.62 -52.64 -25.08
N ILE A 28 -7.30 -51.54 -24.38
CA ILE A 28 -6.02 -50.85 -24.49
C ILE A 28 -4.87 -51.75 -24.06
N LEU A 29 -5.00 -52.50 -22.96
CA LEU A 29 -3.98 -53.47 -22.53
C LEU A 29 -3.72 -54.55 -23.59
N ASP A 30 -4.78 -55.03 -24.26
CA ASP A 30 -4.64 -56.01 -25.34
C ASP A 30 -4.01 -55.40 -26.60
N ILE A 31 -4.27 -54.12 -26.89
CA ILE A 31 -3.60 -53.37 -27.96
C ILE A 31 -2.12 -53.18 -27.64
N VAL A 32 -1.80 -52.60 -26.48
CA VAL A 32 -0.42 -52.29 -26.07
C VAL A 32 0.43 -53.55 -25.93
N SER A 33 -0.15 -54.68 -25.50
CA SER A 33 0.54 -55.98 -25.45
C SER A 33 0.72 -56.65 -26.82
N GLY A 34 0.24 -56.04 -27.91
CA GLY A 34 0.34 -56.57 -29.28
C GLY A 34 -0.61 -57.74 -29.57
N ARG A 35 -1.56 -58.02 -28.67
CA ARG A 35 -2.55 -59.10 -28.85
C ARG A 35 -3.67 -58.69 -29.80
N LEU A 36 -4.03 -57.41 -29.83
CA LEU A 36 -5.07 -56.86 -30.71
C LEU A 36 -4.48 -55.71 -31.54
N ASP A 37 -4.49 -55.81 -32.87
CA ASP A 37 -4.15 -54.66 -33.71
C ASP A 37 -5.32 -53.66 -33.77
N ILE A 38 -5.01 -52.36 -33.76
CA ILE A 38 -6.04 -51.31 -33.79
C ILE A 38 -6.88 -51.34 -35.07
N THR A 39 -6.31 -51.75 -36.20
CA THR A 39 -7.07 -51.95 -37.44
C THR A 39 -8.06 -53.10 -37.30
N LYS A 40 -7.67 -54.18 -36.62
CA LYS A 40 -8.56 -55.31 -36.32
C LYS A 40 -9.70 -54.90 -35.38
N LEU A 41 -9.42 -54.04 -34.40
CA LEU A 41 -10.46 -53.45 -33.56
C LEU A 41 -11.47 -52.65 -34.41
N VAL A 42 -10.99 -51.78 -35.30
CA VAL A 42 -11.87 -50.98 -36.17
C VAL A 42 -12.70 -51.87 -37.10
N GLU A 43 -12.12 -52.95 -37.65
CA GLU A 43 -12.87 -53.96 -38.43
C GLU A 43 -13.98 -54.62 -37.59
N ASN A 44 -13.68 -55.00 -36.35
CA ASN A 44 -14.66 -55.59 -35.44
C ASN A 44 -15.78 -54.61 -35.04
N MET A 45 -15.53 -53.30 -35.19
CA MET A 45 -16.51 -52.23 -34.94
C MET A 45 -17.24 -51.77 -36.22
N ALA A 46 -16.97 -52.36 -37.39
CA ALA A 46 -17.49 -51.87 -38.67
C ALA A 46 -19.02 -51.72 -38.69
N ASP A 47 -19.75 -52.71 -38.15
CA ASP A 47 -21.22 -52.73 -38.15
C ASP A 47 -21.83 -51.62 -37.28
N VAL A 48 -21.15 -51.21 -36.19
CA VAL A 48 -21.62 -50.11 -35.34
C VAL A 48 -21.24 -48.75 -35.93
N LEU A 49 -20.05 -48.64 -36.54
CA LEU A 49 -19.55 -47.40 -37.17
C LEU A 49 -20.27 -47.04 -38.48
N THR A 50 -20.85 -48.04 -39.16
CA THR A 50 -21.61 -47.87 -40.42
C THR A 50 -23.11 -48.12 -40.26
N HIS A 51 -23.59 -48.25 -39.01
CA HIS A 51 -24.98 -48.54 -38.70
C HIS A 51 -25.94 -47.48 -39.28
N LYS A 52 -27.15 -47.87 -39.70
CA LYS A 52 -28.15 -46.94 -40.26
C LYS A 52 -28.61 -45.90 -39.24
N GLU A 53 -28.89 -46.34 -38.02
CA GLU A 53 -29.25 -45.48 -36.89
C GLU A 53 -28.06 -44.64 -36.39
N VAL A 54 -28.26 -43.32 -36.28
CA VAL A 54 -27.25 -42.35 -35.86
C VAL A 54 -26.73 -42.64 -34.45
N GLU A 55 -27.62 -43.01 -33.53
CA GLU A 55 -27.31 -43.27 -32.12
C GLU A 55 -26.30 -44.41 -31.95
N ASN A 56 -26.36 -45.41 -32.84
CA ASN A 56 -25.43 -46.52 -32.83
C ASN A 56 -24.06 -46.08 -33.36
N ARG A 57 -24.02 -45.28 -34.43
CA ARG A 57 -22.77 -44.69 -34.93
C ARG A 57 -22.10 -43.80 -33.88
N GLU A 58 -22.88 -42.99 -33.18
CA GLU A 58 -22.40 -42.17 -32.05
C GLU A 58 -21.74 -43.04 -30.97
N LYS A 59 -22.40 -44.12 -30.52
CA LYS A 59 -21.83 -45.04 -29.51
C LYS A 59 -20.53 -45.67 -30.00
N GLY A 60 -20.50 -46.14 -31.26
CA GLY A 60 -19.29 -46.68 -31.88
C GLY A 60 -18.15 -45.67 -31.91
N MET A 61 -18.45 -44.43 -32.34
CA MET A 61 -17.47 -43.37 -32.42
C MET A 61 -16.92 -43.01 -31.04
N ARG A 62 -17.79 -42.80 -30.04
CA ARG A 62 -17.40 -42.52 -28.65
C ARG A 62 -16.53 -43.62 -28.06
N PHE A 63 -16.86 -44.88 -28.32
CA PHE A 63 -16.07 -46.01 -27.85
C PHE A 63 -14.66 -46.00 -28.44
N PHE A 64 -14.55 -45.77 -29.76
CA PHE A 64 -13.25 -45.69 -30.43
C PHE A 64 -12.43 -44.48 -29.98
N THR A 65 -13.06 -43.31 -29.88
CA THR A 65 -12.43 -42.08 -29.37
C THR A 65 -11.88 -42.28 -27.97
N LYS A 66 -12.65 -42.89 -27.06
CA LYS A 66 -12.20 -43.16 -25.69
C LYS A 66 -10.94 -44.04 -25.65
N ILE A 67 -10.86 -45.05 -26.53
CA ILE A 67 -9.66 -45.89 -26.64
C ILE A 67 -8.47 -45.07 -27.13
N LEU A 68 -8.67 -44.20 -28.13
CA LEU A 68 -7.60 -43.33 -28.65
C LEU A 68 -7.11 -42.31 -27.62
N THR A 69 -8.00 -41.70 -26.84
CA THR A 69 -7.62 -40.73 -25.80
C THR A 69 -6.78 -41.34 -24.67
N GLU A 70 -6.97 -42.64 -24.40
CA GLU A 70 -6.32 -43.35 -23.31
C GLU A 70 -5.09 -44.18 -23.79
N LEU A 71 -4.83 -44.25 -25.10
CA LEU A 71 -3.67 -44.94 -25.67
C LEU A 71 -2.36 -44.18 -25.42
N PRO A 72 -1.21 -44.87 -25.22
CA PRO A 72 0.08 -44.20 -25.08
C PRO A 72 0.44 -43.39 -26.33
N LYS A 73 0.85 -42.12 -26.15
CA LYS A 73 1.10 -41.15 -27.23
C LYS A 73 2.13 -41.59 -28.28
N HIS A 74 3.01 -42.54 -27.95
CA HIS A 74 4.07 -43.05 -28.83
C HIS A 74 3.69 -44.34 -29.57
N TYR A 75 2.51 -44.92 -29.28
CA TYR A 75 2.17 -46.27 -29.72
C TYR A 75 1.83 -46.34 -31.21
N LEU A 76 1.05 -45.39 -31.73
CA LEU A 76 0.58 -45.44 -33.12
C LEU A 76 1.68 -45.05 -34.10
N THR A 77 1.78 -45.82 -35.19
CA THR A 77 2.67 -45.50 -36.32
C THR A 77 2.12 -44.35 -37.16
N ASP A 78 2.97 -43.73 -37.98
CA ASP A 78 2.58 -42.69 -38.94
C ASP A 78 1.49 -43.16 -39.91
N LEU A 79 1.58 -44.41 -40.41
CA LEU A 79 0.60 -45.03 -41.29
C LEU A 79 -0.76 -45.24 -40.58
N GLN A 80 -0.74 -45.73 -39.34
CA GLN A 80 -1.96 -45.90 -38.54
C GLN A 80 -2.60 -44.55 -38.25
N ILE A 81 -1.81 -43.54 -37.85
CA ILE A 81 -2.29 -42.18 -37.61
C ILE A 81 -2.92 -41.60 -38.88
N LYS A 82 -2.29 -41.77 -40.04
CA LYS A 82 -2.83 -41.29 -41.33
C LYS A 82 -4.15 -41.97 -41.68
N PHE A 83 -4.24 -43.29 -41.49
CA PHE A 83 -5.48 -44.04 -41.71
C PHE A 83 -6.61 -43.57 -40.79
N ILE A 84 -6.32 -43.45 -39.50
CA ILE A 84 -7.30 -42.98 -38.50
C ILE A 84 -7.69 -41.53 -38.79
N SER A 85 -6.73 -40.65 -39.12
CA SER A 85 -7.00 -39.25 -39.50
C SER A 85 -8.00 -39.21 -40.66
N LYS A 86 -7.77 -40.00 -41.72
CA LYS A 86 -8.68 -40.06 -42.87
C LYS A 86 -10.07 -40.57 -42.51
N PHE A 87 -10.16 -41.56 -41.61
CA PHE A 87 -11.43 -42.03 -41.08
C PHE A 87 -12.19 -40.92 -40.33
N TYR A 88 -11.51 -40.20 -39.43
CA TYR A 88 -12.10 -39.08 -38.69
C TYR A 88 -12.55 -37.94 -39.61
N ILE A 89 -11.73 -37.60 -40.62
CA ILE A 89 -12.08 -36.61 -41.65
C ILE A 89 -13.37 -36.99 -42.36
N ASP A 90 -13.53 -38.26 -42.75
CA ASP A 90 -14.76 -38.71 -43.39
C ASP A 90 -15.97 -38.66 -42.44
N ARG A 91 -15.76 -38.95 -41.14
CA ARG A 91 -16.81 -38.87 -40.12
C ARG A 91 -17.25 -37.45 -39.78
N LEU A 92 -16.49 -36.41 -40.15
CA LEU A 92 -16.96 -35.01 -40.04
C LEU A 92 -18.19 -34.72 -40.92
N LYS A 93 -18.45 -35.54 -41.93
CA LYS A 93 -19.62 -35.44 -42.82
C LYS A 93 -20.86 -36.16 -42.27
N ASP A 94 -20.73 -36.82 -41.11
CA ASP A 94 -21.81 -37.56 -40.49
C ASP A 94 -22.76 -36.61 -39.73
N ASN A 95 -23.78 -37.17 -39.09
CA ASN A 95 -24.74 -36.43 -38.30
C ASN A 95 -24.08 -35.69 -37.12
N HIS A 96 -24.62 -34.53 -36.74
CA HIS A 96 -24.15 -33.70 -35.64
C HIS A 96 -23.95 -34.43 -34.30
N ARG A 97 -24.64 -35.56 -34.05
CA ARG A 97 -24.43 -36.37 -32.83
C ARG A 97 -23.08 -37.09 -32.81
N VAL A 98 -22.49 -37.36 -33.97
CA VAL A 98 -21.21 -38.09 -34.10
C VAL A 98 -20.02 -37.13 -33.99
N ILE A 99 -20.19 -35.89 -34.46
CA ILE A 99 -19.15 -34.85 -34.51
C ILE A 99 -18.40 -34.63 -33.18
N PRO A 100 -19.05 -34.58 -32.00
CA PRO A 100 -18.33 -34.39 -30.73
C PRO A 100 -17.22 -35.41 -30.50
N ALA A 101 -17.51 -36.69 -30.75
CA ALA A 101 -16.54 -37.77 -30.62
C ALA A 101 -15.45 -37.69 -31.70
N VAL A 102 -15.77 -37.18 -32.89
CA VAL A 102 -14.80 -36.94 -33.97
C VAL A 102 -13.82 -35.85 -33.56
N LEU A 103 -14.30 -34.72 -33.03
CA LEU A 103 -13.44 -33.61 -32.56
C LEU A 103 -12.52 -34.05 -31.42
N GLU A 104 -13.07 -34.74 -30.42
CA GLU A 104 -12.28 -35.25 -29.28
C GLU A 104 -11.23 -36.28 -29.72
N GLY A 105 -11.58 -37.18 -30.64
CA GLY A 105 -10.61 -38.16 -31.14
C GLY A 105 -9.55 -37.54 -32.06
N TYR A 106 -9.89 -36.51 -32.84
CA TYR A 106 -8.88 -35.79 -33.62
C TYR A 106 -7.91 -35.01 -32.72
N LEU A 107 -8.38 -34.43 -31.61
CA LEU A 107 -7.52 -33.85 -30.57
C LEU A 107 -6.53 -34.88 -29.99
N ALA A 108 -6.98 -36.11 -29.75
CA ALA A 108 -6.11 -37.19 -29.28
C ALA A 108 -5.06 -37.57 -30.33
N ILE A 109 -5.43 -37.57 -31.61
CA ILE A 109 -4.53 -37.89 -32.72
C ILE A 109 -3.44 -36.81 -32.89
N ILE A 110 -3.78 -35.52 -32.77
CA ILE A 110 -2.80 -34.42 -32.85
C ILE A 110 -1.71 -34.57 -31.76
N ASP A 111 -2.09 -35.08 -30.60
CA ASP A 111 -1.17 -35.29 -29.47
C ASP A 111 -0.25 -36.51 -29.63
N MET A 112 -0.45 -37.34 -30.65
CA MET A 112 0.39 -38.51 -30.89
C MET A 112 1.78 -38.08 -31.39
N GLN A 113 2.81 -38.80 -30.94
CA GLN A 113 4.21 -38.48 -31.23
C GLN A 113 4.48 -38.48 -32.74
N ASN A 114 3.94 -39.47 -33.47
CA ASN A 114 4.16 -39.66 -34.90
C ASN A 114 3.13 -38.93 -35.79
N TYR A 115 2.35 -37.98 -35.25
CA TYR A 115 1.41 -37.19 -36.05
C TYR A 115 2.15 -36.27 -37.02
N SER A 116 1.80 -36.39 -38.31
CA SER A 116 2.26 -35.52 -39.38
C SER A 116 1.28 -34.37 -39.61
N ILE A 117 1.77 -33.14 -39.60
CA ILE A 117 0.96 -31.94 -39.84
C ILE A 117 0.29 -31.96 -41.21
N GLN A 118 0.83 -32.69 -42.20
CA GLN A 118 0.25 -32.79 -43.54
C GLN A 118 -1.17 -33.38 -43.55
N ASN A 119 -1.59 -34.05 -42.47
CA ASN A 119 -2.94 -34.58 -42.33
C ASN A 119 -3.97 -33.49 -41.93
N SER A 120 -3.53 -32.30 -41.50
CA SER A 120 -4.42 -31.27 -40.98
C SER A 120 -5.13 -30.47 -42.07
N GLY A 121 -4.52 -30.30 -43.25
CA GLY A 121 -5.11 -29.50 -44.34
C GLY A 121 -6.46 -30.04 -44.83
N GLU A 122 -6.53 -31.34 -45.13
CA GLU A 122 -7.78 -32.00 -45.53
C GLU A 122 -8.82 -31.98 -44.39
N PHE A 123 -8.36 -32.14 -43.15
CA PHE A 123 -9.22 -32.07 -41.97
C PHE A 123 -9.85 -30.69 -41.79
N LEU A 124 -9.06 -29.62 -41.79
CA LEU A 124 -9.56 -28.25 -41.63
C LEU A 124 -10.50 -27.86 -42.76
N THR A 125 -10.14 -28.22 -44.00
CA THR A 125 -11.01 -27.99 -45.17
C THR A 125 -12.38 -28.66 -44.99
N THR A 126 -12.39 -29.91 -44.51
CA THR A 126 -13.64 -30.64 -44.28
C THR A 126 -14.39 -30.11 -43.07
N LEU A 127 -13.69 -29.78 -41.98
CA LEU A 127 -14.25 -29.22 -40.76
C LEU A 127 -14.99 -27.92 -41.05
N PHE A 128 -14.33 -26.95 -41.69
CA PHE A 128 -14.93 -25.64 -41.97
C PHE A 128 -16.10 -25.72 -42.95
N ARG A 129 -16.12 -26.72 -43.84
CA ARG A 129 -17.21 -26.91 -44.79
C ARG A 129 -18.42 -27.63 -44.21
N GLU A 130 -18.19 -28.68 -43.43
CA GLU A 130 -19.25 -29.61 -43.00
C GLU A 130 -19.77 -29.34 -41.59
N VAL A 131 -18.97 -28.67 -40.74
CA VAL A 131 -19.29 -28.44 -39.33
C VAL A 131 -19.41 -26.94 -39.05
N PRO A 132 -20.62 -26.37 -39.11
CA PRO A 132 -20.84 -25.00 -38.65
C PRO A 132 -20.55 -24.90 -37.15
N CYS A 133 -19.55 -24.09 -36.79
CA CYS A 133 -19.07 -23.99 -35.40
C CYS A 133 -20.19 -23.54 -34.45
N GLN A 134 -20.96 -22.52 -34.85
CA GLN A 134 -21.98 -21.87 -34.02
C GLN A 134 -23.19 -22.77 -33.75
N SER A 135 -23.40 -23.82 -34.56
CA SER A 135 -24.45 -24.81 -34.28
C SER A 135 -24.03 -25.87 -33.26
N GLN A 136 -22.74 -25.95 -32.91
CA GLN A 136 -22.25 -26.91 -31.92
C GLN A 136 -22.46 -26.40 -30.49
N VAL A 137 -22.49 -27.33 -29.52
CA VAL A 137 -22.55 -26.96 -28.10
C VAL A 137 -21.23 -26.35 -27.64
N ARG A 138 -21.25 -25.63 -26.50
CA ARG A 138 -20.09 -24.88 -25.99
C ARG A 138 -18.78 -25.67 -26.01
N GLN A 139 -18.83 -26.91 -25.51
CA GLN A 139 -17.64 -27.76 -25.37
C GLN A 139 -17.04 -28.15 -26.72
N ASP A 140 -17.88 -28.38 -27.73
CA ASP A 140 -17.43 -28.77 -29.06
C ASP A 140 -16.84 -27.58 -29.82
N ARG A 141 -17.39 -26.37 -29.64
CA ARG A 141 -16.77 -25.14 -30.14
C ARG A 141 -15.39 -24.93 -29.53
N TYR A 142 -15.26 -25.14 -28.22
CA TYR A 142 -13.96 -25.13 -27.55
C TYR A 142 -12.99 -26.16 -28.16
N HIS A 143 -13.45 -27.38 -28.46
CA HIS A 143 -12.60 -28.38 -29.13
C HIS A 143 -12.15 -27.93 -30.52
N ILE A 144 -13.01 -27.28 -31.31
CA ILE A 144 -12.63 -26.69 -32.61
C ILE A 144 -11.51 -25.66 -32.42
N TYR A 145 -11.66 -24.72 -31.48
CA TYR A 145 -10.63 -23.71 -31.20
C TYR A 145 -9.32 -24.33 -30.69
N LEU A 146 -9.42 -25.35 -29.84
CA LEU A 146 -8.26 -26.08 -29.33
C LEU A 146 -7.53 -26.86 -30.42
N ILE A 147 -8.25 -27.45 -31.37
CA ILE A 147 -7.65 -28.10 -32.54
C ILE A 147 -6.84 -27.08 -33.35
N ILE A 148 -7.42 -25.92 -33.66
CA ILE A 148 -6.75 -24.85 -34.40
C ILE A 148 -5.47 -24.43 -33.67
N LEU A 149 -5.55 -24.19 -32.36
CA LEU A 149 -4.39 -23.84 -31.53
C LEU A 149 -3.29 -24.91 -31.59
N LYS A 150 -3.63 -26.18 -31.32
CA LYS A 150 -2.64 -27.27 -31.28
C LYS A 150 -1.97 -27.48 -32.64
N LEU A 151 -2.70 -27.30 -33.74
CA LEU A 151 -2.13 -27.39 -35.08
C LEU A 151 -1.16 -26.25 -35.37
N LEU A 152 -1.50 -25.02 -34.96
CA LEU A 152 -0.59 -23.86 -35.04
C LEU A 152 0.68 -24.06 -34.21
N GLU A 153 0.55 -24.57 -32.98
CA GLU A 153 1.69 -24.87 -32.09
C GLU A 153 2.59 -25.99 -32.64
N ARG A 154 2.03 -26.91 -33.43
CA ARG A 154 2.75 -28.04 -33.99
C ARG A 154 3.66 -27.64 -35.16
N ASP A 155 3.15 -26.85 -36.10
CA ASP A 155 3.91 -26.34 -37.24
C ASP A 155 3.22 -25.12 -37.86
N VAL A 156 3.58 -23.93 -37.37
CA VAL A 156 2.98 -22.66 -37.80
C VAL A 156 3.25 -22.37 -39.28
N GLU A 157 4.39 -22.78 -39.83
CA GLU A 157 4.78 -22.51 -41.22
C GLU A 157 3.94 -23.32 -42.20
N TYR A 158 3.68 -24.60 -41.89
CA TYR A 158 2.72 -25.39 -42.65
C TYR A 158 1.32 -24.77 -42.59
N MET A 159 0.86 -24.33 -41.42
CA MET A 159 -0.47 -23.72 -41.28
C MET A 159 -0.59 -22.42 -42.08
N LYS A 160 0.46 -21.58 -42.13
CA LYS A 160 0.52 -20.39 -43.00
C LYS A 160 0.41 -20.76 -44.48
N SER A 161 0.99 -21.90 -44.88
CA SER A 161 0.96 -22.36 -46.29
C SER A 161 -0.43 -22.76 -46.79
N LEU A 162 -1.41 -22.97 -45.89
CA LEU A 162 -2.81 -23.25 -46.26
C LEU A 162 -3.52 -22.03 -46.86
N GLY A 163 -2.96 -20.82 -46.68
CA GLY A 163 -3.42 -19.61 -47.36
C GLY A 163 -4.75 -19.04 -46.84
N PRO A 164 -5.41 -18.17 -47.62
CA PRO A 164 -6.59 -17.40 -47.18
C PRO A 164 -7.79 -18.25 -46.77
N ASP A 165 -7.99 -19.44 -47.35
CA ASP A 165 -9.10 -20.33 -47.00
C ASP A 165 -9.01 -20.80 -45.54
N PHE A 166 -7.79 -21.00 -45.02
CA PHE A 166 -7.58 -21.29 -43.61
C PHE A 166 -7.97 -20.11 -42.72
N VAL A 167 -7.55 -18.90 -43.09
CA VAL A 167 -7.91 -17.67 -42.37
C VAL A 167 -9.42 -17.46 -42.36
N TYR A 168 -10.08 -17.63 -43.51
CA TYR A 168 -11.53 -17.54 -43.63
C TYR A 168 -12.25 -18.58 -42.75
N GLY A 169 -11.74 -19.80 -42.71
CA GLY A 169 -12.28 -20.86 -41.86
C GLY A 169 -12.15 -20.56 -40.36
N VAL A 170 -11.01 -20.02 -39.92
CA VAL A 170 -10.81 -19.56 -38.54
C VAL A 170 -11.76 -18.40 -38.21
N LEU A 171 -11.84 -17.39 -39.08
CA LEU A 171 -12.75 -16.25 -38.97
C LEU A 171 -14.20 -16.73 -38.80
N SER A 172 -14.68 -17.57 -39.72
CA SER A 172 -16.04 -18.13 -39.71
C SER A 172 -16.32 -18.95 -38.45
N SER A 173 -15.29 -19.59 -37.87
CA SER A 173 -15.42 -20.38 -36.64
C SER A 173 -15.57 -19.50 -35.39
N ILE A 174 -15.03 -18.28 -35.41
CA ILE A 174 -15.07 -17.32 -34.30
C ILE A 174 -16.33 -16.46 -34.33
N GLU A 175 -16.83 -16.16 -35.53
CA GLU A 175 -17.96 -15.26 -35.74
C GLU A 175 -19.18 -15.68 -34.90
N GLY A 176 -19.68 -14.77 -34.04
CA GLY A 176 -20.87 -15.04 -33.24
C GLY A 176 -20.68 -16.01 -32.06
N GLU A 177 -19.46 -16.25 -31.58
CA GLU A 177 -19.25 -16.89 -30.27
C GLU A 177 -19.82 -16.01 -29.14
N ARG A 178 -20.56 -16.62 -28.20
CA ARG A 178 -21.28 -15.91 -27.13
C ARG A 178 -20.91 -16.39 -25.73
N ASP A 179 -20.28 -17.56 -25.63
CA ASP A 179 -19.89 -18.09 -24.33
C ASP A 179 -18.63 -17.35 -23.83
N PRO A 180 -18.67 -16.73 -22.63
CA PRO A 180 -17.57 -15.91 -22.15
C PRO A 180 -16.27 -16.71 -21.91
N ARG A 181 -16.36 -18.03 -21.68
CA ARG A 181 -15.17 -18.87 -21.45
C ARG A 181 -14.47 -19.17 -22.77
N ASN A 182 -15.26 -19.43 -23.82
CA ASN A 182 -14.73 -19.59 -25.17
C ASN A 182 -14.17 -18.27 -25.72
N LEU A 183 -14.85 -17.13 -25.48
CA LEU A 183 -14.33 -15.81 -25.85
C LEU A 183 -13.01 -15.51 -25.14
N LEU A 184 -12.92 -15.78 -23.83
CA LEU A 184 -11.68 -15.59 -23.09
C LEU A 184 -10.54 -16.48 -23.63
N PHE A 185 -10.84 -17.74 -23.97
CA PHE A 185 -9.86 -18.62 -24.62
C PHE A 185 -9.41 -18.05 -25.98
N LEU A 186 -10.36 -17.65 -26.82
CA LEU A 186 -10.08 -17.06 -28.14
C LEU A 186 -9.25 -15.78 -28.04
N PHE A 187 -9.63 -14.84 -27.18
CA PHE A 187 -8.91 -13.58 -27.00
C PHE A 187 -7.49 -13.77 -26.49
N ASN A 188 -7.19 -14.87 -25.81
CA ASN A 188 -5.82 -15.19 -25.39
C ASN A 188 -4.96 -15.78 -26.52
N ILE A 189 -5.56 -16.48 -27.48
CA ILE A 189 -4.81 -17.12 -28.58
C ILE A 189 -4.73 -16.23 -29.84
N LEU A 190 -5.74 -15.39 -30.06
CA LEU A 190 -5.87 -14.57 -31.26
C LEU A 190 -4.69 -13.61 -31.48
N PRO A 191 -4.15 -12.91 -30.47
CA PRO A 191 -3.02 -12.01 -30.69
C PRO A 191 -1.79 -12.71 -31.29
N ASN A 192 -1.55 -13.98 -30.93
CA ASN A 192 -0.46 -14.77 -31.51
C ASN A 192 -0.80 -15.23 -32.93
N PHE A 193 -2.03 -15.70 -33.15
CA PHE A 193 -2.51 -16.05 -34.49
C PHE A 193 -2.37 -14.88 -35.47
N LEU A 194 -2.84 -13.69 -35.09
CA LEU A 194 -2.82 -12.49 -35.93
C LEU A 194 -1.40 -12.05 -36.29
N LYS A 195 -0.43 -12.20 -35.37
CA LYS A 195 0.98 -11.86 -35.61
C LYS A 195 1.68 -12.83 -36.55
N GLU A 196 1.32 -14.10 -36.50
CA GLU A 196 1.99 -15.16 -37.27
C GLU A 196 1.34 -15.38 -38.64
N VAL A 197 0.01 -15.32 -38.73
CA VAL A 197 -0.74 -15.71 -39.92
C VAL A 197 -1.14 -14.48 -40.75
N PRO A 198 -0.71 -14.38 -42.02
CA PRO A 198 -1.04 -13.25 -42.86
C PRO A 198 -2.52 -13.24 -43.25
N LEU A 199 -3.25 -12.19 -42.87
CA LEU A 199 -4.68 -12.05 -43.15
C LEU A 199 -4.98 -11.71 -44.61
N GLY A 200 -4.08 -10.97 -45.27
CA GLY A 200 -4.26 -10.54 -46.66
C GLY A 200 -5.52 -9.67 -46.84
N HIS A 201 -6.38 -10.04 -47.79
CA HIS A 201 -7.60 -9.29 -48.08
C HIS A 201 -8.68 -9.42 -47.00
N LEU A 202 -8.54 -10.36 -46.05
CA LEU A 202 -9.50 -10.61 -44.97
C LEU A 202 -9.24 -9.77 -43.70
N THR A 203 -8.41 -8.74 -43.81
CA THR A 203 -7.97 -7.95 -42.66
C THR A 203 -9.13 -7.18 -42.01
N GLU A 204 -9.97 -6.54 -42.84
CA GLU A 204 -11.13 -5.78 -42.38
C GLU A 204 -12.17 -6.71 -41.75
N GLU A 205 -12.49 -7.81 -42.42
CA GLU A 205 -13.45 -8.81 -41.93
C GLU A 205 -13.00 -9.44 -40.61
N MET A 206 -11.70 -9.74 -40.46
CA MET A 206 -11.15 -10.24 -39.20
C MET A 206 -11.26 -9.19 -38.09
N PHE A 207 -10.99 -7.92 -38.41
CA PHE A 207 -11.16 -6.84 -37.44
C PHE A 207 -12.62 -6.67 -37.03
N ASP A 208 -13.58 -6.75 -37.95
CA ASP A 208 -15.01 -6.64 -37.68
C ASP A 208 -15.51 -7.77 -36.75
N VAL A 209 -15.05 -9.00 -36.99
CA VAL A 209 -15.38 -10.16 -36.14
C VAL A 209 -14.88 -9.96 -34.70
N ILE A 210 -13.69 -9.38 -34.51
CA ILE A 210 -13.12 -9.13 -33.18
C ILE A 210 -13.74 -7.89 -32.54
N SER A 211 -13.94 -6.81 -33.29
CA SER A 211 -14.40 -5.52 -32.78
C SER A 211 -15.88 -5.49 -32.41
N CYS A 212 -16.68 -6.42 -32.90
CA CYS A 212 -18.10 -6.53 -32.52
C CYS A 212 -18.32 -6.75 -31.01
N TYR A 213 -17.30 -7.24 -30.28
CA TYR A 213 -17.33 -7.40 -28.83
C TYR A 213 -16.99 -6.13 -28.05
N TYR A 214 -16.68 -5.01 -28.73
CA TYR A 214 -16.20 -3.77 -28.11
C TYR A 214 -17.26 -2.64 -28.08
N PRO A 215 -17.46 -1.95 -26.93
CA PRO A 215 -16.92 -2.27 -25.61
C PRO A 215 -17.65 -3.48 -25.00
N ILE A 216 -16.96 -4.22 -24.12
CA ILE A 216 -17.59 -5.36 -23.44
C ILE A 216 -18.68 -4.84 -22.49
N ASP A 217 -19.92 -5.21 -22.81
CA ASP A 217 -21.11 -5.07 -21.96
C ASP A 217 -21.57 -6.48 -21.52
N PHE A 218 -21.00 -6.95 -20.41
CA PHE A 218 -21.23 -8.29 -19.88
C PHE A 218 -21.52 -8.24 -18.38
N HIS A 219 -22.54 -8.97 -17.95
CA HIS A 219 -22.94 -9.07 -16.55
C HIS A 219 -23.00 -10.56 -16.16
N PRO A 220 -22.04 -11.08 -15.37
CA PRO A 220 -22.01 -12.50 -15.02
C PRO A 220 -23.23 -12.89 -14.18
N SER A 221 -23.69 -14.13 -14.34
CA SER A 221 -24.76 -14.68 -13.51
C SER A 221 -24.28 -14.84 -12.06
N PRO A 222 -25.05 -14.40 -11.04
CA PRO A 222 -24.63 -14.50 -9.63
C PRO A 222 -24.35 -15.92 -9.13
N ASN A 223 -24.86 -16.93 -9.82
CA ASN A 223 -24.77 -18.35 -9.43
C ASN A 223 -23.72 -19.14 -10.23
N ASP A 224 -22.87 -18.48 -11.02
CA ASP A 224 -21.81 -19.17 -11.76
C ASP A 224 -20.62 -19.50 -10.85
N PRO A 225 -20.30 -20.79 -10.60
CA PRO A 225 -19.20 -21.19 -9.72
C PRO A 225 -17.80 -20.84 -10.25
N ALA A 226 -17.68 -20.46 -11.53
CA ALA A 226 -16.44 -20.03 -12.16
C ALA A 226 -16.70 -18.85 -13.13
N ALA A 227 -17.27 -17.77 -12.59
CA ALA A 227 -17.65 -16.60 -13.37
C ALA A 227 -16.42 -15.90 -13.98
N VAL A 228 -16.33 -15.89 -15.31
CA VAL A 228 -15.50 -14.93 -16.06
C VAL A 228 -16.09 -13.53 -15.81
N THR A 229 -15.27 -12.54 -15.50
CA THR A 229 -15.77 -11.17 -15.29
C THR A 229 -15.75 -10.35 -16.58
N ARG A 230 -16.48 -9.24 -16.56
CA ARG A 230 -16.47 -8.24 -17.62
C ARG A 230 -15.07 -7.68 -17.88
N ASP A 231 -14.33 -7.42 -16.80
CA ASP A 231 -12.98 -6.86 -16.89
C ASP A 231 -11.96 -7.88 -17.41
N ASP A 232 -12.13 -9.17 -17.11
CA ASP A 232 -11.31 -10.24 -17.70
C ASP A 232 -11.45 -10.26 -19.24
N LEU A 233 -12.70 -10.18 -19.74
CA LEU A 233 -12.97 -10.14 -21.18
C LEU A 233 -12.44 -8.86 -21.83
N ALA A 234 -12.65 -7.70 -21.21
CA ALA A 234 -12.18 -6.42 -21.74
C ALA A 234 -10.64 -6.37 -21.80
N ALA A 235 -9.97 -6.87 -20.77
CA ALA A 235 -8.51 -6.96 -20.73
C ALA A 235 -7.97 -7.92 -21.79
N ALA A 236 -8.64 -9.04 -22.04
CA ALA A 236 -8.23 -10.01 -23.06
C ALA A 236 -8.53 -9.54 -24.50
N LEU A 237 -9.64 -8.82 -24.72
CA LEU A 237 -10.02 -8.29 -26.04
C LEU A 237 -9.06 -7.20 -26.52
N THR A 238 -8.59 -6.34 -25.61
CA THR A 238 -7.78 -5.15 -25.97
C THR A 238 -6.52 -5.50 -26.79
N PRO A 239 -5.69 -6.49 -26.40
CA PRO A 239 -4.57 -6.95 -27.23
C PRO A 239 -4.96 -7.49 -28.62
N CYS A 240 -6.17 -8.03 -28.79
CA CYS A 240 -6.63 -8.56 -30.08
C CYS A 240 -6.84 -7.42 -31.09
N LEU A 241 -7.48 -6.33 -30.65
CA LEU A 241 -7.76 -5.15 -31.47
C LEU A 241 -6.50 -4.37 -31.87
N CYS A 242 -5.39 -4.61 -31.15
CA CYS A 242 -4.10 -3.95 -31.36
C CYS A 242 -3.00 -4.94 -31.78
N ALA A 243 -3.35 -6.16 -32.19
CA ALA A 243 -2.37 -7.24 -32.37
C ALA A 243 -1.39 -6.99 -33.52
N VAL A 244 -1.86 -6.35 -34.59
CA VAL A 244 -1.11 -6.11 -35.82
C VAL A 244 -1.28 -4.66 -36.34
N PRO A 245 -0.26 -4.06 -36.98
CA PRO A 245 -0.33 -2.67 -37.48
C PRO A 245 -1.45 -2.40 -38.50
N GLU A 246 -1.86 -3.42 -39.25
CA GLU A 246 -2.90 -3.33 -40.29
C GLU A 246 -4.28 -3.00 -39.70
N PHE A 247 -4.50 -3.24 -38.41
CA PHE A 247 -5.73 -2.87 -37.70
C PHE A 247 -5.80 -1.38 -37.35
N ALA A 248 -4.74 -0.60 -37.57
CA ALA A 248 -4.63 0.75 -37.01
C ALA A 248 -5.77 1.69 -37.44
N GLU A 249 -6.10 1.72 -38.74
CA GLU A 249 -7.14 2.62 -39.24
C GLU A 249 -8.51 2.28 -38.64
N HIS A 250 -8.94 1.02 -38.71
CA HIS A 250 -10.23 0.56 -38.19
C HIS A 250 -10.32 0.71 -36.65
N CYS A 251 -9.25 0.38 -35.93
CA CYS A 251 -9.19 0.49 -34.48
C CYS A 251 -9.26 1.94 -34.00
N LEU A 252 -8.57 2.87 -34.68
CA LEU A 252 -8.60 4.29 -34.32
C LEU A 252 -9.97 4.94 -34.62
N VAL A 253 -10.65 4.54 -35.70
CA VAL A 253 -12.03 4.97 -35.99
C VAL A 253 -12.97 4.52 -34.87
N LEU A 254 -12.95 3.22 -34.52
CA LEU A 254 -13.77 2.66 -33.44
C LEU A 254 -13.51 3.37 -32.10
N LEU A 255 -12.24 3.55 -31.77
CA LEU A 255 -11.81 4.16 -30.52
C LEU A 255 -12.30 5.60 -30.39
N VAL A 256 -12.17 6.41 -31.45
CA VAL A 256 -12.63 7.81 -31.46
C VAL A 256 -14.16 7.87 -31.30
N GLU A 257 -14.90 7.00 -31.99
CA GLU A 257 -16.36 6.92 -31.86
C GLU A 257 -16.77 6.59 -30.41
N LYS A 258 -16.12 5.61 -29.78
CA LYS A 258 -16.46 5.18 -28.42
C LYS A 258 -15.99 6.17 -27.34
N LEU A 259 -14.93 6.97 -27.58
CA LEU A 259 -14.56 8.07 -26.70
C LEU A 259 -15.62 9.19 -26.62
N ASP A 260 -16.43 9.35 -27.66
CA ASP A 260 -17.54 10.32 -27.69
C ASP A 260 -18.85 9.76 -27.10
N SER A 261 -18.87 8.50 -26.66
CA SER A 261 -20.01 7.90 -25.96
C SER A 261 -20.35 8.62 -24.65
N SER A 262 -21.62 8.58 -24.25
CA SER A 262 -22.06 9.03 -22.92
C SER A 262 -21.74 8.04 -21.79
N LEU A 263 -21.39 6.79 -22.14
CA LEU A 263 -21.11 5.73 -21.17
C LEU A 263 -19.68 5.88 -20.61
N LYS A 264 -19.57 6.10 -19.30
CA LYS A 264 -18.27 6.20 -18.60
C LYS A 264 -17.35 5.02 -18.93
N GLN A 265 -17.87 3.80 -18.85
CA GLN A 265 -17.04 2.60 -19.04
C GLN A 265 -16.47 2.51 -20.46
N ALA A 266 -17.28 2.82 -21.48
CA ALA A 266 -16.83 2.85 -22.87
C ALA A 266 -15.65 3.82 -23.05
N LYS A 267 -15.72 5.01 -22.45
CA LYS A 267 -14.62 5.98 -22.49
C LYS A 267 -13.35 5.45 -21.83
N ILE A 268 -13.46 4.82 -20.66
CA ILE A 268 -12.31 4.22 -19.96
C ILE A 268 -11.66 3.15 -20.83
N ASP A 269 -12.45 2.25 -21.40
CA ASP A 269 -11.91 1.19 -22.26
C ASP A 269 -11.25 1.78 -23.51
N SER A 270 -11.76 2.89 -24.04
CA SER A 270 -11.20 3.53 -25.24
C SER A 270 -9.88 4.24 -24.95
N LEU A 271 -9.74 4.86 -23.78
CA LEU A 271 -8.46 5.42 -23.35
C LEU A 271 -7.42 4.32 -23.05
N LYS A 272 -7.86 3.18 -22.48
CA LYS A 272 -7.00 2.00 -22.30
C LYS A 272 -6.58 1.40 -23.64
N LEU A 273 -7.52 1.27 -24.57
CA LEU A 273 -7.25 0.80 -25.94
C LEU A 273 -6.25 1.71 -26.65
N LEU A 274 -6.34 3.04 -26.47
CA LEU A 274 -5.39 3.99 -27.04
C LEU A 274 -3.97 3.78 -26.50
N SER A 275 -3.88 3.52 -25.20
CA SER A 275 -2.60 3.23 -24.55
C SER A 275 -1.99 1.93 -25.08
N GLU A 276 -2.81 0.89 -25.26
CA GLU A 276 -2.37 -0.40 -25.77
C GLU A 276 -1.99 -0.32 -27.26
N SER A 277 -2.76 0.40 -28.07
CA SER A 277 -2.51 0.57 -29.50
C SER A 277 -1.15 1.21 -29.78
N CYS A 278 -0.69 2.09 -28.89
CA CYS A 278 0.61 2.75 -28.99
C CYS A 278 1.80 1.77 -28.99
N LYS A 279 1.62 0.56 -28.43
CA LYS A 279 2.66 -0.48 -28.39
C LYS A 279 2.88 -1.12 -29.76
N THR A 280 1.84 -1.25 -30.58
CA THR A 280 1.91 -2.00 -31.85
C THR A 280 1.82 -1.12 -33.09
N PHE A 281 0.86 -0.20 -33.16
CA PHE A 281 0.60 0.60 -34.37
C PHE A 281 1.76 1.53 -34.68
N LYS A 282 1.88 2.02 -35.90
CA LYS A 282 2.94 2.97 -36.26
C LYS A 282 2.55 4.39 -35.86
N ALA A 283 3.52 5.30 -35.70
CA ALA A 283 3.23 6.67 -35.26
C ALA A 283 2.40 7.44 -36.30
N GLU A 284 2.69 7.20 -37.57
CA GLU A 284 2.04 7.80 -38.73
C GLU A 284 0.55 7.45 -38.82
N SER A 285 0.14 6.32 -38.24
CA SER A 285 -1.27 5.90 -38.20
C SER A 285 -2.15 6.85 -37.38
N TYR A 286 -1.57 7.55 -36.40
CA TYR A 286 -2.33 8.45 -35.52
C TYR A 286 -2.58 9.82 -36.14
N GLY A 287 -1.75 10.24 -37.11
CA GLY A 287 -1.75 11.57 -37.73
C GLY A 287 -3.15 12.13 -38.06
N PRO A 288 -3.99 11.39 -38.82
CA PRO A 288 -5.34 11.83 -39.17
C PRO A 288 -6.28 12.07 -37.98
N PHE A 289 -6.00 11.44 -36.83
CA PHE A 289 -6.87 11.44 -35.64
C PHE A 289 -6.39 12.35 -34.52
N LEU A 290 -5.14 12.86 -34.58
CA LEU A 290 -4.49 13.58 -33.46
C LEU A 290 -5.32 14.74 -32.92
N LYS A 291 -5.92 15.54 -33.80
CA LYS A 291 -6.75 16.69 -33.39
C LYS A 291 -7.98 16.25 -32.59
N THR A 292 -8.66 15.20 -33.04
CA THR A 292 -9.85 14.66 -32.39
C THR A 292 -9.49 13.96 -31.09
N LEU A 293 -8.43 13.14 -31.09
CA LEU A 293 -7.92 12.47 -29.90
C LEU A 293 -7.55 13.49 -28.82
N TRP A 294 -6.83 14.55 -29.17
CA TRP A 294 -6.49 15.61 -28.21
C TRP A 294 -7.74 16.26 -27.61
N ALA A 295 -8.73 16.61 -28.44
CA ALA A 295 -9.97 17.22 -27.96
C ALA A 295 -10.71 16.30 -26.97
N SER A 296 -10.82 15.00 -27.28
CA SER A 296 -11.47 14.02 -26.42
C SER A 296 -10.70 13.77 -25.13
N ILE A 297 -9.38 13.54 -25.20
CA ILE A 297 -8.53 13.34 -24.01
C ILE A 297 -8.59 14.56 -23.09
N HIS A 298 -8.45 15.77 -23.64
CA HIS A 298 -8.49 17.00 -22.86
C HIS A 298 -9.84 17.20 -22.17
N ARG A 299 -10.95 16.88 -22.86
CA ARG A 299 -12.31 16.90 -22.27
C ARG A 299 -12.42 15.97 -21.07
N GLU A 300 -11.88 14.75 -21.16
CA GLU A 300 -11.98 13.80 -20.06
C GLU A 300 -11.03 14.15 -18.88
N ILE A 301 -9.83 14.68 -19.13
CA ILE A 301 -8.93 15.17 -18.06
C ILE A 301 -9.55 16.33 -17.28
N THR A 302 -10.28 17.22 -17.97
CA THR A 302 -10.90 18.40 -17.35
C THR A 302 -12.23 18.11 -16.65
N HIS A 303 -12.72 16.86 -16.67
CA HIS A 303 -13.96 16.45 -16.01
C HIS A 303 -13.88 16.64 -14.49
N LYS A 304 -14.88 17.21 -13.80
CA LYS A 304 -14.65 17.68 -12.40
C LYS A 304 -14.59 16.58 -11.33
N THR A 305 -15.31 15.48 -11.49
CA THR A 305 -15.63 14.56 -10.37
C THR A 305 -15.10 13.14 -10.54
N ASP A 306 -14.54 12.78 -11.69
CA ASP A 306 -14.16 11.40 -12.00
C ASP A 306 -12.65 11.22 -12.04
N ASN A 307 -12.05 10.89 -10.89
CA ASN A 307 -10.60 10.76 -10.76
C ASN A 307 -10.03 9.56 -11.54
N GLU A 308 -10.81 8.48 -11.68
CA GLU A 308 -10.39 7.31 -12.45
C GLU A 308 -10.28 7.65 -13.93
N LEU A 309 -11.34 8.27 -14.49
CA LEU A 309 -11.35 8.68 -15.88
C LEU A 309 -10.21 9.67 -16.19
N LYS A 310 -9.93 10.62 -15.29
CA LYS A 310 -8.77 11.52 -15.42
C LYS A 310 -7.45 10.78 -15.50
N MET A 311 -7.24 9.82 -14.61
CA MET A 311 -6.00 9.07 -14.52
C MET A 311 -5.74 8.31 -15.82
N VAL A 312 -6.74 7.56 -16.31
CA VAL A 312 -6.63 6.80 -17.57
C VAL A 312 -6.44 7.75 -18.77
N ALA A 313 -7.06 8.94 -18.75
CA ALA A 313 -6.85 9.93 -19.81
C ALA A 313 -5.43 10.51 -19.82
N HIS A 314 -4.82 10.72 -18.65
CA HIS A 314 -3.41 11.12 -18.54
C HIS A 314 -2.46 9.99 -19.02
N GLU A 315 -2.74 8.74 -18.68
CA GLU A 315 -1.99 7.58 -19.17
C GLU A 315 -2.04 7.49 -20.70
N ALA A 316 -3.23 7.66 -21.28
CA ALA A 316 -3.43 7.65 -22.72
C ALA A 316 -2.71 8.80 -23.44
N LEU A 317 -2.75 10.02 -22.87
CA LEU A 317 -1.96 11.16 -23.38
C LEU A 317 -0.45 10.84 -23.37
N SER A 318 0.05 10.31 -22.25
CA SER A 318 1.47 9.98 -22.12
C SER A 318 1.89 8.89 -23.11
N ALA A 319 1.08 7.85 -23.29
CA ALA A 319 1.34 6.78 -24.24
C ALA A 319 1.37 7.31 -25.69
N LEU A 320 0.41 8.16 -26.06
CA LEU A 320 0.34 8.78 -27.38
C LEU A 320 1.55 9.68 -27.66
N VAL A 321 1.90 10.59 -26.73
CA VAL A 321 3.06 11.48 -26.89
C VAL A 321 4.35 10.66 -27.00
N ARG A 322 4.52 9.64 -26.16
CA ARG A 322 5.68 8.73 -26.24
C ARG A 322 5.75 8.01 -27.57
N LYS A 323 4.61 7.58 -28.12
CA LYS A 323 4.57 6.93 -29.42
C LYS A 323 4.99 7.87 -30.54
N LEU A 324 4.43 9.07 -30.57
CA LEU A 324 4.78 10.08 -31.58
C LEU A 324 6.27 10.49 -31.46
N ALA A 325 6.83 10.53 -30.25
CA ALA A 325 8.24 10.85 -30.05
C ALA A 325 9.20 9.89 -30.77
N THR A 326 8.76 8.67 -31.11
CA THR A 326 9.59 7.70 -31.87
C THR A 326 9.91 8.16 -33.31
N THR A 327 9.17 9.13 -33.85
CA THR A 327 9.40 9.75 -35.17
C THR A 327 9.80 11.22 -35.08
N SER A 328 10.19 11.71 -33.90
CA SER A 328 10.51 13.13 -33.64
C SER A 328 11.54 13.76 -34.60
N ASN A 329 12.45 12.96 -35.16
CA ASN A 329 13.48 13.42 -36.11
C ASN A 329 13.14 13.18 -37.58
N LYS A 330 11.96 12.63 -37.89
CA LYS A 330 11.55 12.25 -39.26
C LYS A 330 10.54 13.21 -39.85
N ASP A 331 9.62 13.71 -39.04
CA ASP A 331 8.53 14.60 -39.44
C ASP A 331 8.22 15.64 -38.36
N GLN A 332 7.29 16.54 -38.69
CA GLN A 332 6.87 17.63 -37.82
C GLN A 332 5.59 17.30 -37.02
N GLU A 333 4.98 16.11 -37.18
CA GLU A 333 3.70 15.78 -36.53
C GLU A 333 3.84 15.73 -35.01
N PHE A 334 4.88 15.06 -34.49
CA PHE A 334 5.16 15.02 -33.05
C PHE A 334 5.29 16.42 -32.46
N GLU A 335 6.14 17.24 -33.06
CA GLU A 335 6.37 18.61 -32.59
C GLU A 335 5.09 19.46 -32.67
N ASN A 336 4.33 19.36 -33.76
CA ASN A 336 3.07 20.08 -33.93
C ASN A 336 2.04 19.67 -32.89
N PHE A 337 1.96 18.39 -32.56
CA PHE A 337 1.07 17.87 -31.53
C PHE A 337 1.46 18.42 -30.15
N VAL A 338 2.72 18.27 -29.75
CA VAL A 338 3.22 18.75 -28.44
C VAL A 338 3.09 20.27 -28.34
N LYS A 339 3.42 21.03 -29.40
CA LYS A 339 3.22 22.49 -29.45
C LYS A 339 1.74 22.87 -29.38
N GLY A 340 0.85 22.08 -29.99
CA GLY A 340 -0.60 22.26 -29.88
C GLY A 340 -1.10 22.12 -28.44
N VAL A 341 -0.66 21.07 -27.74
CA VAL A 341 -0.95 20.87 -26.30
C VAL A 341 -0.38 22.03 -25.48
N LEU A 342 0.88 22.38 -25.72
CA LEU A 342 1.59 23.49 -25.06
C LEU A 342 0.82 24.81 -25.17
N ILE A 343 0.47 25.23 -26.39
CA ILE A 343 -0.23 26.50 -26.64
C ILE A 343 -1.60 26.52 -25.96
N SER A 344 -2.34 25.41 -26.05
CA SER A 344 -3.66 25.27 -25.41
C SER A 344 -3.55 25.44 -23.88
N MET A 345 -2.60 24.74 -23.26
CA MET A 345 -2.44 24.73 -21.80
C MET A 345 -1.77 26.00 -21.28
N GLN A 346 -0.84 26.58 -22.02
CA GLN A 346 -0.25 27.88 -21.71
C GLN A 346 -1.32 28.99 -21.71
N THR A 347 -2.25 28.95 -22.67
CA THR A 347 -3.40 29.88 -22.70
C THR A 347 -4.32 29.67 -21.49
N ALA A 348 -4.61 28.42 -21.13
CA ALA A 348 -5.41 28.10 -19.95
C ALA A 348 -4.74 28.55 -18.64
N LEU A 349 -3.42 28.39 -18.52
CA LEU A 349 -2.63 28.91 -17.40
C LEU A 349 -2.67 30.43 -17.31
N ALA A 350 -2.44 31.12 -18.44
CA ALA A 350 -2.48 32.58 -18.49
C ALA A 350 -3.86 33.13 -18.09
N GLY A 351 -4.93 32.45 -18.47
CA GLY A 351 -6.31 32.79 -18.11
C GLY A 351 -6.78 32.29 -16.74
N SER A 352 -5.94 31.60 -15.98
CA SER A 352 -6.33 31.01 -14.69
C SER A 352 -6.58 32.09 -13.64
N THR A 353 -7.77 32.04 -13.02
CA THR A 353 -8.16 32.92 -11.90
C THR A 353 -8.14 32.18 -10.56
N THR A 354 -8.11 30.84 -10.60
CA THR A 354 -8.11 29.96 -9.43
C THR A 354 -6.96 28.96 -9.49
N VAL A 355 -6.51 28.50 -8.32
CA VAL A 355 -5.44 27.50 -8.22
C VAL A 355 -5.85 26.16 -8.85
N SER A 356 -7.14 25.79 -8.80
CA SER A 356 -7.62 24.55 -9.44
C SER A 356 -7.41 24.57 -10.95
N GLN A 357 -7.80 25.67 -11.62
CA GLN A 357 -7.59 25.84 -13.07
C GLN A 357 -6.10 25.78 -13.42
N PHE A 358 -5.26 26.42 -12.60
CA PHE A 358 -3.82 26.39 -12.76
C PHE A 358 -3.26 24.97 -12.64
N ILE A 359 -3.69 24.22 -11.61
CA ILE A 359 -3.25 22.84 -11.37
C ILE A 359 -3.68 21.90 -12.50
N ASP A 360 -4.90 22.05 -13.03
CA ASP A 360 -5.39 21.19 -14.11
C ASP A 360 -4.54 21.36 -15.38
N ALA A 361 -4.24 22.60 -15.78
CA ALA A 361 -3.37 22.87 -16.93
C ALA A 361 -1.91 22.47 -16.67
N LYS A 362 -1.39 22.74 -15.46
CA LYS A 362 -0.07 22.28 -14.99
C LYS A 362 0.08 20.77 -15.15
N LYS A 363 -0.90 19.98 -14.69
CA LYS A 363 -0.83 18.51 -14.74
C LYS A 363 -0.73 17.98 -16.17
N ILE A 364 -1.50 18.54 -17.09
CA ILE A 364 -1.45 18.14 -18.52
C ILE A 364 -0.06 18.42 -19.11
N LEU A 365 0.51 19.60 -18.83
CA LEU A 365 1.86 19.96 -19.28
C LEU A 365 2.91 19.03 -18.69
N LEU A 366 2.83 18.70 -17.40
CA LEU A 366 3.74 17.75 -16.76
C LEU A 366 3.61 16.33 -17.32
N THR A 367 2.38 15.85 -17.58
CA THR A 367 2.15 14.55 -18.25
C THR A 367 2.76 14.52 -19.64
N THR A 368 2.59 15.61 -20.40
CA THR A 368 3.15 15.72 -21.76
C THR A 368 4.66 15.78 -21.71
N ALA A 369 5.25 16.61 -20.84
CA ALA A 369 6.69 16.75 -20.66
C ALA A 369 7.36 15.46 -20.19
N ASN A 370 6.69 14.68 -19.33
CA ASN A 370 7.25 13.44 -18.82
C ASN A 370 7.08 12.23 -19.77
N ALA A 371 6.52 12.42 -20.96
CA ALA A 371 6.27 11.31 -21.88
C ALA A 371 7.54 10.87 -22.64
N SER A 372 8.41 11.81 -22.99
CA SER A 372 9.71 11.58 -23.67
C SER A 372 10.72 12.70 -23.42
N LYS A 373 12.01 12.44 -23.67
CA LYS A 373 13.09 13.44 -23.60
C LYS A 373 12.79 14.68 -24.45
N GLU A 374 12.36 14.48 -25.69
CA GLU A 374 12.09 15.55 -26.67
C GLU A 374 10.89 16.41 -26.23
N SER A 375 9.82 15.77 -25.75
CA SER A 375 8.66 16.50 -25.22
C SER A 375 9.03 17.31 -23.97
N CYS A 376 9.87 16.77 -23.08
CA CYS A 376 10.38 17.49 -21.92
C CYS A 376 11.08 18.77 -22.35
N ILE A 377 12.01 18.71 -23.31
CA ILE A 377 12.75 19.87 -23.83
C ILE A 377 11.77 20.92 -24.38
N ILE A 378 10.82 20.53 -25.23
CA ILE A 378 9.86 21.47 -25.85
C ILE A 378 9.04 22.20 -24.77
N ILE A 379 8.48 21.45 -23.81
CA ILE A 379 7.63 22.02 -22.76
C ILE A 379 8.43 22.89 -21.81
N THR A 380 9.55 22.40 -21.27
CA THR A 380 10.35 23.13 -20.27
C THR A 380 10.99 24.39 -20.85
N ASN A 381 11.55 24.33 -22.06
CA ASN A 381 12.15 25.47 -22.75
C ASN A 381 11.15 26.63 -22.92
N SER A 382 9.88 26.33 -23.18
CA SER A 382 8.84 27.34 -23.33
C SER A 382 8.20 27.76 -22.00
N MET A 383 7.92 26.81 -21.12
CA MET A 383 7.14 27.07 -19.92
C MET A 383 7.93 27.70 -18.79
N ILE A 384 9.24 27.45 -18.65
CA ILE A 384 10.03 28.13 -17.60
C ILE A 384 9.99 29.66 -17.79
N PRO A 385 10.38 30.23 -18.95
CA PRO A 385 10.28 31.68 -19.16
C PRO A 385 8.85 32.21 -19.05
N ALA A 386 7.86 31.44 -19.54
CA ALA A 386 6.46 31.84 -19.46
C ALA A 386 5.94 31.93 -18.02
N ILE A 387 6.34 31.01 -17.15
CA ILE A 387 5.94 31.01 -15.74
C ILE A 387 6.71 32.06 -14.94
N VAL A 388 7.99 32.29 -15.24
CA VAL A 388 8.75 33.42 -14.68
C VAL A 388 8.06 34.74 -15.01
N ALA A 389 7.66 34.94 -16.28
CA ALA A 389 6.90 36.11 -16.69
C ALA A 389 5.51 36.18 -16.00
N TYR A 390 4.78 35.08 -15.94
CA TYR A 390 3.47 34.98 -15.29
C TYR A 390 3.53 35.36 -13.80
N TYR A 391 4.58 34.95 -13.09
CA TYR A 391 4.83 35.32 -11.71
C TYR A 391 4.96 36.85 -11.56
N GLY A 392 5.62 37.52 -12.51
CA GLY A 392 5.81 38.97 -12.50
C GLY A 392 4.56 39.82 -12.79
N PHE A 393 3.51 39.24 -13.38
CA PHE A 393 2.24 39.94 -13.63
C PHE A 393 1.33 39.96 -12.39
N LYS A 394 0.30 40.85 -12.39
CA LYS A 394 -0.72 41.04 -11.33
C LYS A 394 -1.65 39.83 -11.13
N THR A 395 -1.08 38.66 -10.87
CA THR A 395 -1.79 37.43 -10.51
C THR A 395 -2.05 37.41 -9.00
N SER A 396 -2.98 36.57 -8.53
CA SER A 396 -3.24 36.45 -7.10
C SER A 396 -2.05 35.79 -6.38
N ASN A 397 -1.82 36.11 -5.11
CA ASN A 397 -0.69 35.57 -4.33
C ASN A 397 -0.62 34.04 -4.37
N LYS A 398 -1.78 33.37 -4.34
CA LYS A 398 -1.86 31.91 -4.40
C LYS A 398 -1.37 31.34 -5.73
N LEU A 399 -1.55 32.06 -6.84
CA LEU A 399 -1.09 31.65 -8.17
C LEU A 399 0.41 31.89 -8.34
N GLN A 400 0.95 32.97 -7.77
CA GLN A 400 2.40 33.20 -7.71
C GLN A 400 3.10 32.08 -6.93
N ILE A 401 2.55 31.67 -5.78
CA ILE A 401 3.06 30.52 -5.01
C ILE A 401 2.98 29.22 -5.83
N ALA A 402 1.86 28.96 -6.51
CA ALA A 402 1.71 27.78 -7.36
C ALA A 402 2.69 27.77 -8.56
N SER A 403 3.11 28.94 -9.03
CA SER A 403 4.10 29.11 -10.10
C SER A 403 5.49 28.66 -9.67
N LEU A 404 5.91 28.98 -8.43
CA LEU A 404 7.19 28.50 -7.87
C LEU A 404 7.23 26.97 -7.81
N GLU A 405 6.15 26.36 -7.32
CA GLU A 405 6.03 24.90 -7.29
C GLU A 405 6.13 24.28 -8.69
N PHE A 406 5.47 24.88 -9.68
CA PHE A 406 5.51 24.41 -11.06
C PHE A 406 6.92 24.54 -11.69
N LEU A 407 7.66 25.61 -11.40
CA LEU A 407 9.05 25.74 -11.84
C LEU A 407 9.94 24.64 -11.26
N GLY A 408 9.76 24.31 -9.98
CA GLY A 408 10.44 23.17 -9.38
C GLY A 408 10.10 21.84 -10.08
N ASP A 409 8.84 21.63 -10.47
CA ASP A 409 8.42 20.40 -11.17
C ASP A 409 9.03 20.31 -12.57
N LEU A 410 9.10 21.43 -13.29
CA LEU A 410 9.76 21.50 -14.60
C LEU A 410 11.26 21.21 -14.49
N TYR A 411 11.92 21.74 -13.45
CA TYR A 411 13.33 21.44 -13.17
C TYR A 411 13.56 19.96 -12.86
N ASP A 412 12.74 19.36 -11.98
CA ASP A 412 12.89 17.96 -11.62
C ASP A 412 12.64 17.02 -12.82
N LEU A 413 11.72 17.38 -13.72
CA LEU A 413 11.54 16.66 -14.99
C LEU A 413 12.76 16.80 -15.90
N ALA A 414 13.30 18.02 -16.04
CA ALA A 414 14.50 18.27 -16.81
C ALA A 414 15.71 17.48 -16.25
N LYS A 415 15.81 17.37 -14.93
CA LYS A 415 16.80 16.53 -14.25
C LYS A 415 16.57 15.04 -14.50
N HIS A 416 15.33 14.56 -14.38
CA HIS A 416 14.98 13.15 -14.62
C HIS A 416 15.34 12.69 -16.04
N TRP A 417 15.07 13.53 -17.04
CA TRP A 417 15.39 13.25 -18.45
C TRP A 417 16.83 13.58 -18.86
N ASN A 418 17.67 14.04 -17.91
CA ASN A 418 19.05 14.47 -18.15
C ASN A 418 19.17 15.54 -19.25
N VAL A 419 18.32 16.57 -19.21
CA VAL A 419 18.27 17.67 -20.19
C VAL A 419 18.60 19.05 -19.60
N LEU A 420 19.17 19.10 -18.39
CA LEU A 420 19.50 20.37 -17.73
C LEU A 420 20.50 21.22 -18.53
N ASN A 421 21.45 20.58 -19.23
CA ASN A 421 22.46 21.27 -20.04
C ASN A 421 21.82 21.93 -21.27
N GLU A 422 20.90 21.24 -21.94
CA GLU A 422 20.15 21.79 -23.08
C GLU A 422 19.25 22.96 -22.68
N LEU A 423 18.90 23.07 -21.40
CA LEU A 423 17.97 24.06 -20.83
C LEU A 423 18.65 25.05 -19.89
N GLU A 424 19.99 25.13 -19.92
CA GLU A 424 20.79 25.88 -18.95
C GLU A 424 20.34 27.34 -18.84
N ALA A 425 20.06 28.00 -19.97
CA ALA A 425 19.62 29.39 -20.01
C ALA A 425 18.31 29.60 -19.24
N GLN A 426 17.36 28.67 -19.38
CA GLN A 426 16.04 28.75 -18.78
C GLN A 426 16.09 28.40 -17.29
N VAL A 427 16.73 27.29 -16.93
CA VAL A 427 16.74 26.82 -15.52
C VAL A 427 17.51 27.79 -14.61
N ASN A 428 18.53 28.46 -15.14
CA ASN A 428 19.33 29.45 -14.39
C ASN A 428 18.54 30.68 -13.94
N GLU A 429 17.35 30.93 -14.48
CA GLU A 429 16.48 32.02 -14.01
C GLU A 429 15.75 31.68 -12.71
N ILE A 430 15.57 30.38 -12.40
CA ILE A 430 14.74 29.92 -11.27
C ILE A 430 15.31 30.38 -9.92
N PRO A 431 16.62 30.24 -9.60
CA PRO A 431 17.16 30.70 -8.32
C PRO A 431 16.95 32.20 -8.07
N GLN A 432 17.08 33.03 -9.12
CA GLN A 432 16.83 34.47 -9.00
C GLN A 432 15.37 34.76 -8.62
N LEU A 433 14.41 34.04 -9.22
CA LEU A 433 13.01 34.18 -8.87
C LEU A 433 12.72 33.69 -7.45
N CYS A 434 13.35 32.61 -7.00
CA CYS A 434 13.29 32.17 -5.61
C CYS A 434 13.77 33.27 -4.66
N LEU A 435 14.84 34.00 -5.00
CA LEU A 435 15.34 35.12 -4.19
C LEU A 435 14.29 36.24 -4.10
N VAL A 436 13.63 36.57 -5.22
CA VAL A 436 12.53 37.55 -5.24
C VAL A 436 11.37 37.10 -4.35
N ALA A 437 11.01 35.82 -4.37
CA ALA A 437 9.95 35.27 -3.54
C ALA A 437 10.29 35.35 -2.04
N VAL A 438 11.48 34.91 -1.64
CA VAL A 438 11.88 34.90 -0.21
C VAL A 438 12.14 36.28 0.36
N SER A 439 12.39 37.27 -0.51
CA SER A 439 12.50 38.68 -0.11
C SER A 439 11.15 39.32 0.23
N GLN A 440 10.02 38.66 -0.07
CA GLN A 440 8.71 39.14 0.34
C GLN A 440 8.47 38.87 1.84
N PRO A 441 7.77 39.77 2.56
CA PRO A 441 7.54 39.61 3.99
C PRO A 441 6.51 38.51 4.35
N SER A 442 5.80 37.95 3.36
CA SER A 442 4.82 36.89 3.59
C SER A 442 5.52 35.54 3.68
N LYS A 443 5.27 34.83 4.78
CA LYS A 443 5.86 33.51 5.05
C LYS A 443 5.51 32.48 3.98
N GLU A 444 4.34 32.60 3.35
CA GLU A 444 3.91 31.66 2.31
C GLU A 444 4.81 31.74 1.07
N TYR A 445 5.26 32.94 0.69
CA TYR A 445 6.24 33.11 -0.38
C TYR A 445 7.61 32.62 0.02
N GLN A 446 8.04 32.91 1.25
CA GLN A 446 9.34 32.46 1.77
C GLN A 446 9.43 30.93 1.77
N ILE A 447 8.42 30.25 2.33
CA ILE A 447 8.36 28.79 2.35
C ILE A 447 8.35 28.23 0.92
N ALA A 448 7.55 28.79 0.01
CA ALA A 448 7.49 28.32 -1.38
C ALA A 448 8.80 28.55 -2.14
N GLY A 449 9.43 29.70 -1.96
CA GLY A 449 10.71 30.05 -2.57
C GLY A 449 11.84 29.17 -2.07
N PHE A 450 11.94 28.94 -0.75
CA PHE A 450 12.93 28.03 -0.17
C PHE A 450 12.74 26.58 -0.59
N ARG A 451 11.49 26.07 -0.60
CA ARG A 451 11.20 24.72 -1.11
C ARG A 451 11.63 24.55 -2.55
N THR A 452 11.38 25.56 -3.39
CA THR A 452 11.81 25.54 -4.79
C THR A 452 13.32 25.62 -4.91
N LEU A 453 13.98 26.47 -4.11
CA LEU A 453 15.44 26.58 -4.05
C LEU A 453 16.12 25.27 -3.67
N ILE A 454 15.60 24.52 -2.68
CA ILE A 454 16.14 23.22 -2.29
C ILE A 454 16.14 22.23 -3.47
N ARG A 455 15.12 22.28 -4.34
CA ARG A 455 15.03 21.45 -5.55
C ARG A 455 16.06 21.87 -6.60
N VAL A 456 16.23 23.18 -6.80
CA VAL A 456 17.15 23.75 -7.82
C VAL A 456 18.55 24.09 -7.28
N ARG A 457 18.93 23.57 -6.11
CA ARG A 457 20.21 23.93 -5.44
C ARG A 457 21.45 23.64 -6.27
N ASP A 458 21.40 22.64 -7.17
CA ASP A 458 22.55 22.24 -8.00
C ASP A 458 23.00 23.36 -8.95
N ILE A 459 22.08 24.26 -9.32
CA ILE A 459 22.33 25.38 -10.24
C ILE A 459 22.42 26.73 -9.52
N LEU A 460 22.47 26.72 -8.17
CA LEU A 460 22.63 27.96 -7.40
C LEU A 460 24.03 28.53 -7.59
N LYS A 461 24.12 29.68 -8.26
CA LYS A 461 25.37 30.40 -8.49
C LYS A 461 25.89 31.07 -7.22
N VAL A 462 27.22 31.17 -7.14
CA VAL A 462 27.98 31.70 -5.99
C VAL A 462 27.55 33.12 -5.60
N ASP A 463 27.25 33.98 -6.57
CA ASP A 463 26.81 35.36 -6.35
C ASP A 463 25.45 35.48 -5.65
N LEU A 464 24.60 34.45 -5.74
CA LEU A 464 23.29 34.40 -5.08
C LEU A 464 23.33 33.77 -3.70
N VAL A 465 24.41 33.05 -3.34
CA VAL A 465 24.52 32.37 -2.04
C VAL A 465 24.44 33.37 -0.88
N LEU A 466 25.19 34.48 -0.95
CA LEU A 466 25.22 35.49 0.11
C LEU A 466 23.82 36.11 0.35
N PRO A 467 23.10 36.63 -0.65
CA PRO A 467 21.73 37.12 -0.48
C PRO A 467 20.79 36.12 0.18
N PHE A 468 20.83 34.84 -0.20
CA PHE A 468 20.00 33.82 0.44
C PHE A 468 20.37 33.61 1.90
N VAL A 469 21.67 33.51 2.19
CA VAL A 469 22.18 33.36 3.57
C VAL A 469 21.76 34.56 4.43
N GLU A 470 21.81 35.79 3.92
CA GLU A 470 21.36 36.97 4.67
C GLU A 470 19.87 36.89 5.04
N VAL A 471 19.00 36.50 4.09
CA VAL A 471 17.56 36.32 4.36
C VAL A 471 17.33 35.19 5.35
N LEU A 472 17.99 34.04 5.17
CA LEU A 472 17.84 32.86 6.03
C LEU A 472 18.30 33.15 7.46
N ILE A 473 19.45 33.81 7.65
CA ILE A 473 19.95 34.20 8.96
C ILE A 473 19.05 35.25 9.60
N TYR A 474 18.54 36.22 8.83
CA TYR A 474 17.56 37.17 9.35
C TYR A 474 16.31 36.47 9.89
N ILE A 475 15.78 35.49 9.15
CA ILE A 475 14.64 34.67 9.57
C ILE A 475 14.97 33.89 10.84
N ILE A 476 16.12 33.22 10.91
CA ILE A 476 16.54 32.45 12.08
C ILE A 476 16.68 33.34 13.32
N GLN A 477 17.10 34.59 13.16
CA GLN A 477 17.25 35.54 14.27
C GLN A 477 15.94 36.20 14.72
N HIS A 478 14.97 36.42 13.81
CA HIS A 478 13.82 37.28 14.12
C HIS A 478 12.47 36.58 14.05
N SER A 479 12.34 35.47 13.31
CA SER A 479 11.07 34.76 13.13
C SER A 479 10.71 33.94 14.37
N GLN A 480 9.40 33.79 14.63
CA GLN A 480 8.83 32.89 15.63
C GLN A 480 7.99 31.78 14.98
N ASP A 481 7.89 31.75 13.66
CA ASP A 481 7.12 30.75 12.92
C ASP A 481 7.96 29.47 12.74
N ILE A 482 7.48 28.36 13.31
CA ILE A 482 8.21 27.09 13.37
C ILE A 482 8.43 26.50 11.97
N ASP A 483 7.43 26.56 11.09
CA ASP A 483 7.52 26.01 9.73
C ASP A 483 8.56 26.77 8.91
N LEU A 484 8.56 28.11 9.05
CA LEU A 484 9.52 28.98 8.38
C LEU A 484 10.95 28.78 8.91
N LEU A 485 11.12 28.59 10.22
CA LEU A 485 12.43 28.30 10.83
C LEU A 485 12.95 26.95 10.35
N LYS A 486 12.11 25.91 10.33
CA LYS A 486 12.48 24.57 9.87
C LYS A 486 12.96 24.57 8.42
N ILE A 487 12.17 25.13 7.49
CA ILE A 487 12.57 25.18 6.08
C ILE A 487 13.83 26.03 5.89
N SER A 488 14.07 27.04 6.73
CA SER A 488 15.27 27.87 6.67
C SER A 488 16.53 27.09 7.06
N VAL A 489 16.46 26.29 8.13
CA VAL A 489 17.56 25.38 8.52
C VAL A 489 17.81 24.34 7.43
N GLU A 490 16.76 23.71 6.90
CA GLU A 490 16.86 22.77 5.78
C GLU A 490 17.48 23.40 4.53
N THR A 491 17.16 24.67 4.25
CA THR A 491 17.72 25.40 3.10
C THR A 491 19.19 25.71 3.28
N ILE A 492 19.61 26.21 4.45
CA ILE A 492 21.05 26.44 4.72
C ILE A 492 21.81 25.11 4.62
N HIS A 493 21.27 24.03 5.18
CA HIS A 493 21.86 22.69 5.07
C HIS A 493 21.98 22.22 3.62
N ALA A 494 20.95 22.44 2.80
CA ALA A 494 20.96 22.11 1.38
C ALA A 494 22.02 22.92 0.60
N ILE A 495 22.18 24.21 0.90
CA ILE A 495 23.22 25.07 0.29
C ILE A 495 24.62 24.62 0.74
N ALA A 496 24.79 24.29 2.03
CA ALA A 496 26.05 23.89 2.63
C ALA A 496 26.68 22.66 1.98
N ARG A 497 25.87 21.73 1.46
CA ARG A 497 26.36 20.55 0.72
C ARG A 497 27.04 20.88 -0.62
N TYR A 498 26.78 22.05 -1.20
CA TYR A 498 27.32 22.46 -2.50
C TYR A 498 28.31 23.63 -2.38
N HIS A 499 28.14 24.48 -1.36
CA HIS A 499 28.97 25.64 -1.08
C HIS A 499 29.50 25.62 0.36
N PRO A 500 30.24 24.57 0.78
CA PRO A 500 30.63 24.38 2.18
C PRO A 500 31.53 25.49 2.71
N GLU A 501 32.51 25.94 1.92
CA GLU A 501 33.45 27.00 2.32
C GLU A 501 32.73 28.33 2.61
N MET A 502 31.77 28.72 1.75
CA MET A 502 31.00 29.95 1.97
C MET A 502 30.12 29.86 3.22
N ILE A 503 29.46 28.72 3.44
CA ILE A 503 28.64 28.55 4.65
C ILE A 503 29.53 28.50 5.90
N MET A 504 30.73 27.94 5.82
CA MET A 504 31.69 27.95 6.92
C MET A 504 32.03 29.37 7.34
N ASP A 505 32.36 30.23 6.39
CA ASP A 505 32.80 31.60 6.68
C ASP A 505 31.62 32.54 7.01
N LEU A 506 30.51 32.45 6.29
CA LEU A 506 29.36 33.35 6.47
C LEU A 506 28.51 32.97 7.70
N VAL A 507 28.29 31.67 7.91
CA VAL A 507 27.39 31.16 8.94
C VAL A 507 28.17 30.70 10.16
N VAL A 508 28.99 29.66 10.04
CA VAL A 508 29.60 28.99 11.21
C VAL A 508 30.60 29.88 11.94
N LYS A 509 31.56 30.47 11.22
CA LYS A 509 32.57 31.39 11.78
C LYS A 509 32.11 32.85 11.81
N GLY A 510 31.02 33.17 11.11
CA GLY A 510 30.49 34.51 10.96
C GLY A 510 29.29 34.77 11.87
N LYS A 511 28.09 34.61 11.32
CA LYS A 511 26.83 35.02 11.97
C LYS A 511 26.37 34.12 13.13
N CYS A 512 26.90 32.91 13.24
CA CYS A 512 26.53 31.90 14.23
C CYS A 512 27.76 31.38 15.03
N ASP A 513 28.80 32.19 15.16
CA ASP A 513 30.03 31.81 15.86
C ASP A 513 29.80 31.36 17.33
N LEU A 514 30.12 30.08 17.58
CA LEU A 514 30.74 29.50 18.80
C LEU A 514 31.05 30.52 19.91
N GLU A 515 32.11 31.28 19.67
CA GLU A 515 32.80 32.03 20.72
C GLU A 515 32.03 33.30 21.13
N ASN A 516 31.13 33.78 20.29
CA ASN A 516 30.35 35.01 20.47
C ASN A 516 28.89 34.78 20.91
N LEU A 517 28.49 33.52 21.19
CA LEU A 517 27.12 33.13 21.55
C LEU A 517 26.60 33.66 22.90
N ILE A 518 27.47 34.26 23.72
CA ILE A 518 27.16 34.69 25.09
C ILE A 518 26.30 35.97 25.12
N ALA A 519 26.20 36.72 24.00
CA ALA A 519 25.57 38.05 23.98
C ALA A 519 24.04 38.06 23.82
N ASP A 520 23.41 37.03 23.22
CA ASP A 520 21.96 37.03 22.94
C ASP A 520 21.30 35.69 23.30
N LYS A 521 20.78 35.62 24.54
CA LYS A 521 20.11 34.44 25.09
C LYS A 521 18.79 34.07 24.38
N THR A 522 18.17 35.01 23.66
CA THR A 522 16.85 34.79 23.03
C THR A 522 16.92 34.02 21.72
N ASN A 523 18.06 34.09 21.04
CA ASN A 523 18.29 33.45 19.73
C ASN A 523 19.24 32.25 19.78
N LEU A 524 19.74 31.91 20.97
CA LEU A 524 20.68 30.82 21.20
C LEU A 524 20.16 29.48 20.68
N GLU A 525 18.94 29.09 21.05
CA GLU A 525 18.34 27.79 20.65
C GLU A 525 18.22 27.64 19.13
N LYS A 526 17.78 28.69 18.44
CA LYS A 526 17.61 28.68 16.98
C LYS A 526 18.95 28.53 16.25
N ARG A 527 20.01 29.15 16.78
CA ARG A 527 21.37 29.02 16.24
C ARG A 527 21.96 27.65 16.53
N LEU A 528 21.77 27.13 17.74
CA LEU A 528 22.22 25.79 18.11
C LEU A 528 21.58 24.73 17.22
N ASN A 529 20.27 24.83 16.96
CA ASN A 529 19.58 23.95 16.03
C ASN A 529 20.19 24.01 14.61
N LEU A 530 20.50 25.20 14.09
CA LEU A 530 21.17 25.33 12.79
C LEU A 530 22.55 24.66 12.79
N LEU A 531 23.38 24.93 13.81
CA LEU A 531 24.74 24.40 13.90
C LEU A 531 24.73 22.88 14.08
N SER A 532 23.86 22.34 14.93
CA SER A 532 23.73 20.91 15.14
C SER A 532 23.25 20.17 13.88
N ASN A 533 22.39 20.80 13.07
CA ASN A 533 22.03 20.28 11.75
C ASN A 533 23.23 20.29 10.79
N LEU A 534 24.01 21.39 10.73
CA LEU A 534 25.20 21.49 9.89
C LEU A 534 26.30 20.50 10.29
N ALA A 535 26.39 20.14 11.58
CA ALA A 535 27.35 19.13 12.06
C ALA A 535 27.15 17.73 11.45
N SER A 536 26.03 17.47 10.77
CA SER A 536 25.84 16.25 9.98
C SER A 536 26.70 16.19 8.72
N ILE A 537 27.24 17.32 8.25
CA ILE A 537 28.09 17.42 7.07
C ILE A 537 29.57 17.40 7.51
N ASP A 538 30.39 16.61 6.82
CA ASP A 538 31.79 16.34 7.18
C ASP A 538 32.63 17.62 7.34
N ASP A 539 32.51 18.58 6.41
CA ASP A 539 33.25 19.84 6.41
C ASP A 539 33.04 20.67 7.70
N PHE A 540 31.89 20.48 8.36
CA PHE A 540 31.50 21.25 9.54
C PHE A 540 31.60 20.47 10.85
N THR A 541 31.59 19.14 10.78
CA THR A 541 31.46 18.26 11.95
C THR A 541 32.50 18.59 13.01
N LYS A 542 33.78 18.59 12.63
CA LYS A 542 34.89 18.78 13.57
C LYS A 542 34.77 20.10 14.33
N ILE A 543 34.61 21.21 13.60
CA ILE A 543 34.60 22.56 14.17
C ILE A 543 33.41 22.73 15.11
N ILE A 544 32.22 22.31 14.68
CA ILE A 544 30.99 22.49 15.47
C ILE A 544 31.01 21.58 16.71
N ILE A 545 31.33 20.28 16.54
CA ILE A 545 31.32 19.32 17.63
C ILE A 545 32.40 19.63 18.67
N GLU A 546 33.64 19.94 18.25
CA GLU A 546 34.73 20.26 19.21
C GLU A 546 34.39 21.47 20.08
N GLU A 547 33.85 22.55 19.49
CA GLU A 547 33.46 23.74 20.26
C GLU A 547 32.23 23.48 21.15
N MET A 548 31.22 22.75 20.67
CA MET A 548 30.08 22.35 21.52
C MET A 548 30.52 21.49 22.71
N LEU A 549 31.40 20.51 22.49
CA LEU A 549 31.91 19.63 23.56
C LEU A 549 32.81 20.36 24.55
N LYS A 550 33.60 21.32 24.10
CA LYS A 550 34.41 22.19 24.96
C LYS A 550 33.54 22.97 25.94
N ILE A 551 32.41 23.53 25.47
CA ILE A 551 31.44 24.25 26.32
C ILE A 551 30.76 23.29 27.32
N ILE A 552 30.39 22.08 26.88
CA ILE A 552 29.84 21.03 27.76
C ILE A 552 30.86 20.64 28.85
N SER A 553 32.12 20.44 28.48
CA SER A 553 33.17 19.95 29.39
C SER A 553 33.55 20.95 30.49
N ILE A 554 33.43 22.26 30.23
CA ILE A 554 33.67 23.30 31.25
C ILE A 554 32.43 23.56 32.13
N ASN A 555 31.32 22.85 31.91
CA ASN A 555 30.05 23.00 32.60
C ASN A 555 29.51 24.45 32.54
N ASP A 556 29.60 25.07 31.37
CA ASP A 556 29.06 26.40 31.13
C ASP A 556 27.53 26.41 31.23
N HIS A 557 26.96 27.56 31.59
CA HIS A 557 25.52 27.77 31.72
C HIS A 557 24.71 27.50 30.43
N THR A 558 25.35 27.47 29.26
CA THR A 558 24.72 27.15 27.96
C THR A 558 24.70 25.65 27.64
N ALA A 559 25.48 24.82 28.34
CA ALA A 559 25.60 23.39 28.08
C ALA A 559 24.27 22.61 28.00
N PRO A 560 23.25 22.86 28.86
CA PRO A 560 21.94 22.20 28.73
C PRO A 560 21.30 22.34 27.34
N LYS A 561 21.35 23.55 26.77
CA LYS A 561 20.73 23.86 25.47
C LYS A 561 21.52 23.27 24.31
N ILE A 562 22.84 23.12 24.46
CA ILE A 562 23.69 22.45 23.48
C ILE A 562 23.36 20.95 23.45
N VAL A 563 23.25 20.34 24.63
CA VAL A 563 22.87 18.92 24.76
C VAL A 563 21.49 18.65 24.16
N GLU A 564 20.52 19.54 24.39
CA GLU A 564 19.20 19.49 23.77
C GLU A 564 19.28 19.56 22.24
N ALA A 565 19.96 20.56 21.67
CA ALA A 565 20.08 20.71 20.22
C ALA A 565 20.82 19.52 19.55
N LEU A 566 21.88 19.00 20.19
CA LEU A 566 22.59 17.81 19.73
C LEU A 566 21.68 16.58 19.78
N ASN A 567 20.94 16.39 20.87
CA ASN A 567 19.99 15.28 20.98
C ASN A 567 18.95 15.32 19.87
N ASP A 568 18.32 16.48 19.64
CA ASP A 568 17.26 16.61 18.64
C ASP A 568 17.77 16.34 17.23
N SER A 569 18.99 16.80 16.91
CA SER A 569 19.58 16.63 15.58
C SER A 569 20.08 15.20 15.35
N ILE A 570 20.80 14.63 16.31
CA ILE A 570 21.27 13.23 16.27
C ILE A 570 20.09 12.25 16.32
N SER A 571 18.94 12.68 16.87
CA SER A 571 17.72 11.90 16.85
C SER A 571 17.10 11.75 15.46
N ASP A 572 17.39 12.66 14.51
CA ASP A 572 16.85 12.60 13.15
C ASP A 572 17.73 11.73 12.23
N SER A 573 17.22 10.55 11.89
CA SER A 573 17.90 9.59 11.00
C SER A 573 18.09 10.10 9.56
N ASN A 574 17.38 11.15 9.15
CA ASN A 574 17.58 11.77 7.82
C ASN A 574 18.79 12.71 7.81
N LEU A 575 19.20 13.23 8.98
CA LEU A 575 20.35 14.10 9.13
C LEU A 575 21.60 13.30 9.51
N PHE A 576 21.50 12.46 10.54
CA PHE A 576 22.63 11.68 11.05
C PHE A 576 22.43 10.20 10.81
N THR A 577 23.37 9.59 10.07
CA THR A 577 23.46 8.14 9.93
C THR A 577 24.14 7.52 11.16
N ASN A 578 23.85 6.25 11.45
CA ASN A 578 24.52 5.53 12.55
C ASN A 578 26.06 5.52 12.38
N GLU A 579 26.53 5.44 11.13
CA GLU A 579 27.95 5.55 10.79
C GLU A 579 28.53 6.91 11.18
N LYS A 580 27.81 8.00 10.87
CA LYS A 580 28.23 9.35 11.22
C LYS A 580 28.27 9.57 12.73
N ILE A 581 27.27 9.08 13.47
CA ILE A 581 27.23 9.15 14.93
C ILE A 581 28.40 8.34 15.52
N THR A 582 28.68 7.16 14.98
CA THR A 582 29.82 6.32 15.39
C THR A 582 31.15 7.02 15.16
N GLN A 583 31.29 7.74 14.03
CA GLN A 583 32.47 8.55 13.75
C GLN A 583 32.62 9.67 14.79
N ILE A 584 31.55 10.44 15.03
CA ILE A 584 31.56 11.54 16.01
C ILE A 584 31.97 11.04 17.40
N GLU A 585 31.42 9.91 17.85
CA GLU A 585 31.81 9.31 19.13
C GLU A 585 33.29 8.91 19.15
N SER A 586 33.79 8.31 18.06
CA SER A 586 35.18 7.82 18.00
C SER A 586 36.20 8.95 17.95
N ASP A 587 35.89 10.02 17.22
CA ASP A 587 36.81 11.12 16.96
C ASP A 587 36.79 12.16 18.09
N HIS A 588 35.65 12.33 18.77
CA HIS A 588 35.43 13.43 19.72
C HIS A 588 35.02 13.02 21.14
N GLY A 589 34.59 11.78 21.39
CA GLY A 589 34.20 11.32 22.73
C GLY A 589 32.96 12.04 23.28
N LEU A 590 31.85 11.97 22.54
CA LEU A 590 30.59 12.63 22.89
C LEU A 590 29.99 12.04 24.18
N VAL A 591 29.97 10.72 24.33
CA VAL A 591 29.41 10.05 25.52
C VAL A 591 30.17 10.44 26.79
N ASP A 592 31.51 10.40 26.76
CA ASP A 592 32.34 10.74 27.91
C ASP A 592 32.13 12.21 28.35
N SER A 593 32.05 13.12 27.37
CA SER A 593 31.85 14.55 27.62
C SER A 593 30.48 14.83 28.29
N VAL A 594 29.41 14.24 27.74
CA VAL A 594 28.04 14.41 28.27
C VAL A 594 27.87 13.71 29.62
N LEU A 595 28.49 12.54 29.82
CA LEU A 595 28.45 11.81 31.09
C LEU A 595 29.12 12.61 32.20
N ASN A 596 30.31 13.17 31.96
CA ASN A 596 31.01 14.01 32.93
C ASN A 596 30.20 15.26 33.30
N TRP A 597 29.58 15.89 32.30
CA TRP A 597 28.67 17.01 32.51
C TRP A 597 27.48 16.62 33.40
N LEU A 598 26.79 15.51 33.09
CA LEU A 598 25.68 14.98 33.91
C LEU A 598 26.10 14.68 35.36
N LEU A 599 27.28 14.09 35.57
CA LEU A 599 27.80 13.84 36.92
C LEU A 599 27.95 15.13 37.74
N SER A 600 28.41 16.20 37.11
CA SER A 600 28.56 17.51 37.77
C SER A 600 27.22 18.20 38.03
N GLU A 601 26.27 18.09 37.11
CA GLU A 601 24.98 18.77 37.21
C GLU A 601 24.02 18.07 38.19
N ILE A 602 24.07 16.74 38.30
CA ILE A 602 23.32 15.99 39.34
C ILE A 602 23.73 16.44 40.74
N GLN A 603 25.01 16.79 40.94
CA GLN A 603 25.49 17.35 42.22
C GLN A 603 25.00 18.78 42.46
N ARG A 604 24.69 19.54 41.41
CA ARG A 604 24.20 20.93 41.46
C ARG A 604 22.67 21.04 41.59
N GLY A 605 21.91 19.99 41.24
CA GLY A 605 20.47 19.88 41.52
C GLY A 605 19.51 20.52 40.49
N SER A 606 19.91 20.67 39.23
CA SER A 606 19.06 21.23 38.16
C SER A 606 18.31 20.14 37.37
N GLU A 607 16.99 19.95 37.61
CA GLU A 607 16.25 18.76 37.12
C GLU A 607 15.81 18.78 35.64
N ASP A 608 15.57 19.94 35.02
CA ASP A 608 14.93 20.00 33.68
C ASP A 608 15.88 19.66 32.51
N SER A 609 17.20 19.69 32.71
CA SER A 609 18.22 19.50 31.65
C SER A 609 18.69 18.05 31.47
N PHE A 610 18.39 17.15 32.42
CA PHE A 610 18.97 15.80 32.43
C PHE A 610 18.42 14.88 31.35
N ASN A 611 17.14 15.01 30.99
CA ASN A 611 16.48 14.10 30.07
C ASN A 611 17.11 14.12 28.68
N HIS A 612 17.44 15.30 28.15
CA HIS A 612 18.14 15.42 26.86
C HIS A 612 19.53 14.79 26.91
N GLY A 613 20.25 14.91 28.03
CA GLY A 613 21.55 14.25 28.23
C GLY A 613 21.45 12.73 28.25
N PHE A 614 20.49 12.18 28.99
CA PHE A 614 20.24 10.74 29.01
C PHE A 614 19.85 10.21 27.62
N MET A 615 18.98 10.93 26.90
CA MET A 615 18.57 10.55 25.55
C MET A 615 19.71 10.66 24.55
N LEU A 616 20.56 11.69 24.64
CA LEU A 616 21.73 11.85 23.78
C LEU A 616 22.73 10.69 23.96
N ILE A 617 22.99 10.28 25.20
CA ILE A 617 23.81 9.10 25.51
C ILE A 617 23.17 7.85 24.92
N ALA A 618 21.89 7.61 25.20
CA ALA A 618 21.17 6.44 24.71
C ALA A 618 21.13 6.37 23.17
N ASN A 619 20.89 7.50 22.50
CA ASN A 619 20.84 7.58 21.04
C ASN A 619 22.23 7.39 20.42
N THR A 620 23.27 7.94 21.02
CA THR A 620 24.65 7.72 20.59
C THR A 620 25.03 6.26 20.73
N ILE A 621 24.82 5.65 21.90
CA ILE A 621 25.11 4.23 22.17
C ILE A 621 24.37 3.33 21.18
N SER A 622 23.08 3.59 20.92
CA SER A 622 22.31 2.77 19.98
C SER A 622 22.91 2.68 18.58
N SER A 623 23.76 3.64 18.20
CA SER A 623 24.39 3.70 16.89
C SER A 623 25.74 2.98 16.82
N LEU A 624 26.32 2.59 17.97
CA LEU A 624 27.68 2.04 18.07
C LEU A 624 27.72 0.53 17.79
N SER A 625 28.91 -0.01 17.52
CA SER A 625 29.11 -1.45 17.43
C SER A 625 29.15 -2.10 18.83
N PRO A 626 28.80 -3.39 18.98
CA PRO A 626 28.83 -4.08 20.26
C PRO A 626 30.18 -3.98 21.00
N GLU A 627 31.30 -4.00 20.27
CA GLU A 627 32.63 -3.88 20.88
C GLU A 627 32.88 -2.50 21.50
N LYS A 628 32.36 -1.44 20.86
CA LYS A 628 32.45 -0.07 21.38
C LYS A 628 31.51 0.14 22.56
N GLU A 629 30.31 -0.45 22.52
CA GLU A 629 29.39 -0.47 23.66
C GLU A 629 30.05 -1.12 24.88
N GLU A 630 30.65 -2.30 24.73
CA GLU A 630 31.36 -3.01 25.80
C GLU A 630 32.51 -2.17 26.38
N LEU A 631 33.27 -1.47 25.54
CA LEU A 631 34.35 -0.60 26.00
C LEU A 631 33.83 0.56 26.88
N ILE A 632 32.75 1.24 26.45
CA ILE A 632 32.12 2.33 27.22
C ILE A 632 31.58 1.79 28.56
N LEU A 633 30.87 0.67 28.54
CA LEU A 633 30.34 0.04 29.76
C LEU A 633 31.45 -0.36 30.73
N SER A 634 32.54 -0.96 30.23
CA SER A 634 33.67 -1.39 31.07
C SER A 634 34.31 -0.22 31.83
N ARG A 635 34.36 0.97 31.21
CA ARG A 635 34.97 2.19 31.76
C ARG A 635 34.13 2.82 32.88
N HIS A 636 32.81 2.88 32.71
CA HIS A 636 31.95 3.75 33.54
C HIS A 636 31.10 3.03 34.58
N THR A 637 30.59 1.83 34.27
CA THR A 637 29.53 1.20 35.08
C THR A 637 29.96 0.94 36.53
N SER A 638 31.20 0.51 36.81
CA SER A 638 31.62 0.21 38.19
C SER A 638 31.61 1.46 39.07
N SER A 639 32.12 2.58 38.54
CA SER A 639 32.09 3.87 39.22
C SER A 639 30.65 4.34 39.49
N LEU A 640 29.77 4.19 38.49
CA LEU A 640 28.36 4.57 38.61
C LEU A 640 27.60 3.71 39.63
N LEU A 641 27.87 2.40 39.69
CA LEU A 641 27.26 1.50 40.69
C LEU A 641 27.64 1.90 42.12
N ASP A 642 28.89 2.30 42.35
CA ASP A 642 29.32 2.80 43.65
C ASP A 642 28.67 4.15 44.00
N LEU A 643 28.54 5.05 43.03
CA LEU A 643 27.82 6.32 43.22
C LEU A 643 26.33 6.11 43.52
N CYS A 644 25.67 5.13 42.90
CA CYS A 644 24.26 4.80 43.15
C CYS A 644 24.00 4.40 44.61
N LYS A 645 24.98 3.82 45.31
CA LYS A 645 24.87 3.50 46.75
C LYS A 645 24.75 4.75 47.62
N SER A 646 25.30 5.87 47.16
CA SER A 646 25.29 7.15 47.87
C SER A 646 24.10 8.04 47.47
N ASN A 647 23.71 8.04 46.20
CA ASN A 647 22.59 8.80 45.67
C ASN A 647 21.92 8.04 44.52
N GLU A 648 20.66 7.65 44.71
CA GLU A 648 19.88 6.88 43.75
C GLU A 648 19.73 7.61 42.39
N THR A 649 19.88 8.94 42.33
CA THR A 649 19.75 9.73 41.09
C THR A 649 20.76 9.35 40.01
N PHE A 650 21.95 8.87 40.41
CA PHE A 650 22.97 8.39 39.45
C PHE A 650 22.51 7.14 38.68
N PHE A 651 21.47 6.44 39.16
CA PHE A 651 20.85 5.34 38.43
C PHE A 651 20.31 5.78 37.07
N LEU A 652 19.92 7.05 36.89
CA LEU A 652 19.42 7.56 35.62
C LEU A 652 20.50 7.59 34.53
N ILE A 653 21.75 7.89 34.89
CA ILE A 653 22.91 7.77 33.97
C ILE A 653 23.11 6.31 33.61
N LEU A 654 23.15 5.42 34.61
CA LEU A 654 23.31 3.99 34.40
C LEU A 654 22.21 3.44 33.48
N GLN A 655 20.96 3.86 33.68
CA GLN A 655 19.85 3.47 32.84
C GLN A 655 20.03 3.93 31.38
N SER A 656 20.52 5.15 31.14
CA SER A 656 20.78 5.67 29.79
C SER A 656 21.85 4.88 29.02
N LEU A 657 22.84 4.34 29.73
CA LEU A 657 23.89 3.51 29.13
C LEU A 657 23.35 2.15 28.68
N TYR A 658 22.47 1.53 29.47
CA TYR A 658 22.03 0.15 29.24
C TYR A 658 20.75 0.01 28.40
N ILE A 659 19.94 1.06 28.30
CA ILE A 659 18.66 0.98 27.58
C ILE A 659 18.84 0.68 26.09
N SER A 660 19.91 1.21 25.50
CA SER A 660 20.16 1.18 24.05
C SER A 660 21.18 0.13 23.58
N ILE A 661 21.70 -0.71 24.46
CA ILE A 661 22.73 -1.70 24.07
C ILE A 661 22.16 -2.80 23.17
N HIS A 662 23.02 -3.32 22.29
CA HIS A 662 22.70 -4.45 21.42
C HIS A 662 22.45 -5.73 22.22
N GLN A 663 21.65 -6.64 21.64
CA GLN A 663 21.26 -7.91 22.28
C GLN A 663 22.46 -8.83 22.59
N ASN A 664 23.53 -8.69 21.81
CA ASN A 664 24.70 -9.59 21.87
C ASN A 664 25.79 -9.11 22.84
N VAL A 665 25.66 -7.91 23.42
CA VAL A 665 26.63 -7.33 24.36
C VAL A 665 26.62 -8.08 25.68
N ASN A 666 27.81 -8.39 26.20
CA ASN A 666 27.96 -9.18 27.43
C ASN A 666 28.65 -8.40 28.55
N ASP A 667 27.86 -7.81 29.44
CA ASP A 667 28.38 -7.21 30.67
C ASP A 667 28.24 -8.16 31.87
N VAL A 668 29.34 -8.45 32.54
CA VAL A 668 29.37 -9.30 33.75
C VAL A 668 28.46 -8.75 34.87
N ARG A 669 28.18 -7.44 34.86
CA ARG A 669 27.39 -6.73 35.89
C ARG A 669 25.89 -6.67 35.57
N PHE A 670 25.40 -7.28 34.49
CA PHE A 670 23.96 -7.31 34.18
C PHE A 670 23.10 -7.80 35.36
N GLU A 671 23.56 -8.84 36.05
CA GLU A 671 22.86 -9.38 37.22
C GLU A 671 22.81 -8.37 38.38
N GLU A 672 23.92 -7.69 38.65
CA GLU A 672 24.00 -6.67 39.71
C GLU A 672 23.07 -5.48 39.40
N ILE A 673 23.05 -5.03 38.14
CA ILE A 673 22.20 -3.94 37.68
C ILE A 673 20.72 -4.36 37.69
N MET A 674 20.41 -5.60 37.34
CA MET A 674 19.05 -6.15 37.43
C MET A 674 18.56 -6.14 38.89
N LYS A 675 19.40 -6.58 39.84
CA LYS A 675 19.07 -6.56 41.29
C LYS A 675 18.88 -5.13 41.81
N LEU A 676 19.75 -4.21 41.41
CA LEU A 676 19.61 -2.79 41.75
C LEU A 676 18.30 -2.20 41.18
N SER A 677 18.00 -2.48 39.92
CA SER A 677 16.79 -2.01 39.25
C SER A 677 15.53 -2.56 39.92
N LEU A 678 15.51 -3.85 40.29
CA LEU A 678 14.41 -4.46 41.03
C LEU A 678 14.18 -3.77 42.37
N THR A 679 15.26 -3.51 43.10
CA THR A 679 15.22 -2.79 44.39
C THR A 679 14.68 -1.37 44.23
N LEU A 680 15.22 -0.61 43.29
CA LEU A 680 14.81 0.77 43.06
C LEU A 680 13.37 0.88 42.54
N SER A 681 12.92 -0.07 41.70
CA SER A 681 11.57 -0.06 41.13
C SER A 681 10.46 -0.12 42.19
N LEU A 682 10.71 -0.76 43.34
CA LEU A 682 9.74 -0.88 44.42
C LEU A 682 10.04 0.02 45.62
N ASN A 683 11.31 0.22 45.98
CA ASN A 683 11.68 0.85 47.25
C ASN A 683 12.04 2.33 47.15
N SER A 684 12.40 2.84 45.96
CA SER A 684 12.80 4.24 45.83
C SER A 684 11.63 5.20 46.13
N LYS A 685 11.94 6.30 46.82
CA LYS A 685 10.96 7.36 47.10
C LYS A 685 10.71 8.25 45.87
N ASN A 686 11.61 8.24 44.88
CA ASN A 686 11.49 9.06 43.67
C ASN A 686 10.75 8.31 42.56
N ASP A 687 9.62 8.85 42.13
CA ASP A 687 8.74 8.25 41.12
C ASP A 687 9.43 8.07 39.75
N THR A 688 10.26 9.03 39.35
CA THR A 688 11.03 8.98 38.11
C THR A 688 12.03 7.83 38.14
N ILE A 689 12.74 7.64 39.26
CA ILE A 689 13.70 6.54 39.43
C ILE A 689 12.95 5.20 39.39
N ARG A 690 11.82 5.07 40.09
CA ARG A 690 11.00 3.84 40.04
C ARG A 690 10.55 3.48 38.63
N LEU A 691 10.09 4.48 37.88
CA LEU A 691 9.66 4.31 36.49
C LEU A 691 10.83 3.85 35.60
N LYS A 692 11.96 4.56 35.66
CA LYS A 692 13.14 4.27 34.83
C LYS A 692 13.75 2.91 35.17
N ALA A 693 13.69 2.49 36.44
CA ALA A 693 14.11 1.16 36.87
C ALA A 693 13.20 0.06 36.29
N SER A 694 11.88 0.27 36.32
CA SER A 694 10.91 -0.64 35.70
C SER A 694 11.10 -0.77 34.19
N ILE A 695 11.42 0.35 33.51
CA ILE A 695 11.74 0.38 32.09
C ILE A 695 13.03 -0.40 31.80
N LEU A 696 14.08 -0.24 32.60
CA LEU A 696 15.34 -0.96 32.39
C LEU A 696 15.15 -2.49 32.54
N ILE A 697 14.39 -2.92 33.56
CA ILE A 697 13.99 -4.33 33.72
C ILE A 697 13.28 -4.85 32.46
N ALA A 698 12.33 -4.08 31.93
CA ALA A 698 11.62 -4.43 30.71
C ALA A 698 12.56 -4.56 29.50
N HIS A 699 13.57 -3.69 29.37
CA HIS A 699 14.57 -3.78 28.31
C HIS A 699 15.43 -5.03 28.43
N PHE A 700 15.89 -5.37 29.62
CA PHE A 700 16.67 -6.60 29.85
C PHE A 700 15.86 -7.85 29.49
N LEU A 701 14.61 -7.94 29.92
CA LEU A 701 13.74 -9.06 29.60
C LEU A 701 13.39 -9.13 28.09
N ASN A 702 13.20 -7.97 27.46
CA ASN A 702 12.88 -7.90 26.03
C ASN A 702 14.06 -8.36 25.16
N LYS A 703 15.25 -7.81 25.42
CA LYS A 703 16.47 -7.98 24.62
C LYS A 703 17.22 -9.27 24.88
N ALA A 704 17.07 -9.89 26.05
CA ALA A 704 17.78 -11.12 26.39
C ALA A 704 17.54 -12.24 25.36
N ASP A 705 18.63 -12.89 24.95
CA ASP A 705 18.59 -14.10 24.12
C ASP A 705 17.88 -15.25 24.82
N TYR A 706 17.21 -16.10 24.04
CA TYR A 706 16.62 -17.33 24.56
C TYR A 706 17.73 -18.26 25.10
N GLY A 707 17.43 -18.95 26.20
CA GLY A 707 18.36 -19.85 26.89
C GLY A 707 18.76 -19.33 28.27
N GLN A 708 19.94 -19.74 28.74
CA GLN A 708 20.38 -19.58 30.13
C GLN A 708 20.37 -18.14 30.64
N LYS A 709 20.70 -17.15 29.80
CA LYS A 709 20.71 -15.73 30.20
C LYS A 709 19.31 -15.20 30.51
N PHE A 710 18.33 -15.51 29.66
CA PHE A 710 16.93 -15.12 29.92
C PHE A 710 16.39 -15.83 31.16
N GLU A 711 16.66 -17.13 31.32
CA GLU A 711 16.25 -17.90 32.49
C GLU A 711 16.81 -17.31 33.77
N LEU A 712 18.11 -17.01 33.82
CA LEU A 712 18.75 -16.38 34.98
C LEU A 712 18.09 -15.03 35.35
N LEU A 713 17.90 -14.14 34.38
CA LEU A 713 17.28 -12.83 34.61
C LEU A 713 15.81 -12.96 35.04
N TYR A 714 15.10 -13.94 34.48
CA TYR A 714 13.70 -14.20 34.78
C TYR A 714 13.52 -14.87 36.16
N ASP A 715 14.44 -15.73 36.58
CA ASP A 715 14.46 -16.35 37.90
C ASP A 715 14.80 -15.33 38.97
N LEU A 716 15.81 -14.47 38.76
CA LEU A 716 16.12 -13.33 39.63
C LEU A 716 14.89 -12.43 39.85
N LEU A 717 14.17 -12.14 38.77
CA LEU A 717 12.91 -11.38 38.83
C LEU A 717 11.86 -12.10 39.69
N LYS A 718 11.64 -13.40 39.46
CA LYS A 718 10.63 -14.19 40.19
C LYS A 718 10.98 -14.33 41.67
N ASP A 719 12.22 -14.67 41.98
CA ASP A 719 12.70 -14.83 43.35
C ASP A 719 12.52 -13.54 44.13
N TYR A 720 12.96 -12.41 43.56
CA TYR A 720 12.80 -11.10 44.17
C TYR A 720 11.32 -10.75 44.43
N LEU A 721 10.46 -10.92 43.42
CA LEU A 721 9.03 -10.61 43.55
C LEU A 721 8.28 -11.57 44.48
N SER A 722 8.74 -12.81 44.61
CA SER A 722 8.20 -13.78 45.57
C SER A 722 8.56 -13.44 47.02
N SER A 723 9.70 -12.77 47.22
CA SER A 723 10.15 -12.31 48.55
C SER A 723 9.44 -11.04 49.04
N CYS A 724 8.72 -10.34 48.14
CA CYS A 724 7.91 -9.17 48.48
C CYS A 724 6.58 -9.63 49.09
N SER A 725 6.31 -9.27 50.36
CA SER A 725 5.05 -9.64 51.04
C SER A 725 3.84 -8.97 50.39
N GLY A 726 2.88 -9.78 49.93
CA GLY A 726 1.63 -9.31 49.32
C GLY A 726 0.66 -8.60 50.27
N ASP A 727 1.00 -8.51 51.56
CA ASP A 727 0.16 -7.89 52.60
C ASP A 727 0.45 -6.39 52.80
N ASP A 728 1.51 -5.84 52.18
CA ASP A 728 1.77 -4.40 52.20
C ASP A 728 0.99 -3.69 51.10
N MET A 729 -0.20 -3.20 51.48
CA MET A 729 -1.12 -2.45 50.62
C MET A 729 -0.48 -1.23 49.92
N SER A 730 0.63 -0.69 50.46
CA SER A 730 1.33 0.46 49.88
C SER A 730 2.26 0.09 48.71
N LEU A 731 2.69 -1.18 48.63
CA LEU A 731 3.57 -1.69 47.56
C LEU A 731 2.80 -2.18 46.34
N CYS A 732 1.53 -2.60 46.50
CA CYS A 732 0.71 -3.16 45.44
C CYS A 732 0.62 -2.27 44.18
N PRO A 733 0.41 -0.94 44.25
CA PRO A 733 0.42 -0.08 43.06
C PRO A 733 1.74 -0.13 42.26
N ARG A 734 2.88 -0.17 42.96
CA ARG A 734 4.22 -0.22 42.36
C ARG A 734 4.46 -1.57 41.68
N LEU A 735 4.03 -2.65 42.34
CA LEU A 735 4.07 -4.00 41.78
C LEU A 735 3.25 -4.13 40.50
N ILE A 736 2.02 -3.58 40.48
CA ILE A 736 1.15 -3.62 39.31
C ILE A 736 1.77 -2.85 38.12
N GLN A 737 2.38 -1.68 38.38
CA GLN A 737 3.09 -0.92 37.35
C GLN A 737 4.27 -1.72 36.78
N LEU A 738 5.05 -2.38 37.64
CA LEU A 738 6.15 -3.24 37.22
C LEU A 738 5.64 -4.45 36.40
N TYR A 739 4.53 -5.08 36.80
CA TYR A 739 3.88 -6.14 36.02
C TYR A 739 3.49 -5.66 34.63
N GLY A 740 3.00 -4.42 34.51
CA GLY A 740 2.70 -3.81 33.22
C GLY A 740 3.91 -3.75 32.29
N TRP A 741 5.03 -3.21 32.77
CA TRP A 741 6.29 -3.12 32.01
C TRP A 741 6.86 -4.50 31.64
N ILE A 742 6.82 -5.47 32.56
CA ILE A 742 7.24 -6.86 32.29
C ILE A 742 6.36 -7.49 31.23
N THR A 743 5.03 -7.39 31.37
CA THR A 743 4.07 -7.96 30.42
C THR A 743 4.29 -7.37 29.03
N LYS A 744 4.50 -6.05 28.95
CA LYS A 744 4.81 -5.34 27.70
C LYS A 744 6.08 -5.89 27.03
N ALA A 745 7.18 -5.98 27.78
CA ALA A 745 8.44 -6.52 27.26
C ALA A 745 8.29 -7.94 26.70
N LEU A 746 7.60 -8.81 27.44
CA LEU A 746 7.42 -10.22 27.09
C LEU A 746 6.45 -10.42 25.91
N VAL A 747 5.35 -9.67 25.83
CA VAL A 747 4.43 -9.76 24.70
C VAL A 747 5.06 -9.20 23.42
N MET A 748 5.82 -8.10 23.52
CA MET A 748 6.52 -7.51 22.37
C MET A 748 7.60 -8.45 21.80
N ARG A 749 8.28 -9.25 22.65
CA ARG A 749 9.24 -10.28 22.19
C ARG A 749 8.59 -11.63 21.85
N SER A 750 7.26 -11.72 21.78
CA SER A 750 6.51 -12.97 21.52
C SER A 750 6.71 -14.11 22.54
N SER A 751 7.08 -13.81 23.78
CA SER A 751 7.29 -14.80 24.84
C SER A 751 5.98 -15.15 25.55
N ASP A 752 5.65 -16.44 25.71
CA ASP A 752 4.41 -16.91 26.37
C ASP A 752 4.35 -16.60 27.88
N GLN A 753 5.51 -16.33 28.50
CA GLN A 753 5.61 -15.95 29.91
C GLN A 753 4.82 -14.68 30.25
N PHE A 754 4.47 -13.84 29.26
CA PHE A 754 3.60 -12.68 29.49
C PHE A 754 2.22 -13.07 30.04
N LEU A 755 1.71 -14.27 29.74
CA LEU A 755 0.39 -14.74 30.19
C LEU A 755 0.32 -14.81 31.73
N PHE A 756 1.40 -15.24 32.37
CA PHE A 756 1.50 -15.31 33.83
C PHE A 756 1.33 -13.91 34.46
N TRP A 757 2.01 -12.91 33.91
CA TRP A 757 1.94 -11.54 34.41
C TRP A 757 0.62 -10.86 34.07
N LEU A 758 0.06 -11.16 32.89
CA LEU A 758 -1.27 -10.70 32.51
C LEU A 758 -2.34 -11.24 33.46
N GLN A 759 -2.24 -12.49 33.92
CA GLN A 759 -3.13 -13.05 34.93
C GLN A 759 -3.01 -12.30 36.27
N LYS A 760 -1.80 -11.90 36.70
CA LYS A 760 -1.61 -11.08 37.90
C LYS A 760 -2.26 -9.70 37.77
N ILE A 761 -2.13 -9.06 36.60
CA ILE A 761 -2.82 -7.80 36.30
C ILE A 761 -4.33 -8.00 36.32
N LEU A 762 -4.83 -9.12 35.80
CA LEU A 762 -6.26 -9.41 35.78
C LEU A 762 -6.84 -9.57 37.19
N VAL A 763 -6.10 -10.20 38.10
CA VAL A 763 -6.46 -10.27 39.53
C VAL A 763 -6.53 -8.87 40.15
N ALA A 764 -5.64 -7.95 39.75
CA ALA A 764 -5.72 -6.56 40.21
C ALA A 764 -6.95 -5.83 39.63
N ILE A 765 -7.30 -6.08 38.36
CA ILE A 765 -8.49 -5.50 37.71
C ILE A 765 -9.77 -5.92 38.43
N THR A 766 -9.87 -7.17 38.90
CA THR A 766 -11.06 -7.68 39.59
C THR A 766 -11.12 -7.31 41.08
N ASN A 767 -10.06 -6.75 41.65
CA ASN A 767 -10.00 -6.27 43.02
C ASN A 767 -10.44 -4.80 43.10
N GLN A 768 -11.42 -4.49 43.96
CA GLN A 768 -11.98 -3.14 44.11
C GLN A 768 -10.94 -2.06 44.46
N GLU A 769 -9.92 -2.37 45.26
CA GLU A 769 -8.91 -1.39 45.70
C GLU A 769 -7.85 -1.11 44.63
N PHE A 770 -7.59 -2.07 43.74
CA PHE A 770 -6.52 -1.99 42.75
C PHE A 770 -6.99 -1.96 41.29
N THR A 771 -8.31 -1.97 41.06
CA THR A 771 -8.90 -2.07 39.72
C THR A 771 -8.37 -0.99 38.77
N GLN A 772 -8.24 0.25 39.24
CA GLN A 772 -7.71 1.37 38.44
C GLN A 772 -6.24 1.17 38.04
N HIS A 773 -5.41 0.72 38.98
CA HIS A 773 -4.00 0.42 38.70
C HIS A 773 -3.85 -0.73 37.69
N GLY A 774 -4.74 -1.72 37.75
CA GLY A 774 -4.81 -2.80 36.77
C GLY A 774 -5.14 -2.29 35.36
N ALA A 775 -6.13 -1.39 35.25
CA ALA A 775 -6.48 -0.75 33.97
C ALA A 775 -5.34 0.12 33.42
N ASP A 776 -4.66 0.88 34.29
CA ASP A 776 -3.50 1.69 33.89
C ASP A 776 -2.32 0.83 33.41
N ALA A 777 -2.11 -0.36 33.99
CA ALA A 777 -1.13 -1.32 33.49
C ALA A 777 -1.49 -1.86 32.09
N VAL A 778 -2.78 -2.11 31.82
CA VAL A 778 -3.23 -2.48 30.46
C VAL A 778 -3.00 -1.34 29.47
N ARG A 779 -3.31 -0.10 29.86
CA ARG A 779 -3.01 1.09 29.04
C ARG A 779 -1.52 1.17 28.70
N LEU A 780 -0.65 0.98 29.69
CA LEU A 780 0.80 0.98 29.54
C LEU A 780 1.26 -0.08 28.53
N ILE A 781 0.74 -1.31 28.62
CA ILE A 781 1.09 -2.39 27.68
C ILE A 781 0.75 -2.00 26.23
N MET A 782 -0.40 -1.37 26.01
CA MET A 782 -0.90 -1.04 24.66
C MET A 782 -0.34 0.28 24.08
N THR A 783 0.16 1.18 24.93
CA THR A 783 0.68 2.50 24.53
C THR A 783 2.06 2.40 23.88
N GLU A 784 2.30 3.05 22.75
CA GLU A 784 3.66 3.15 22.19
C GLU A 784 4.42 4.29 22.86
N PHE A 785 5.68 4.04 23.22
CA PHE A 785 6.55 5.03 23.85
C PHE A 785 7.72 5.29 22.91
N PRO A 786 7.80 6.45 22.23
CA PRO A 786 8.90 6.76 21.32
C PRO A 786 10.27 6.71 22.00
N GLU A 787 10.32 6.98 23.31
CA GLU A 787 11.56 7.01 24.11
C GLU A 787 12.01 5.63 24.61
N TYR A 788 11.16 4.59 24.60
CA TYR A 788 11.42 3.32 25.28
C TYR A 788 10.90 2.10 24.49
N LEU A 789 11.57 0.96 24.59
CA LEU A 789 11.13 -0.31 23.98
C LEU A 789 10.85 -0.18 22.48
N ASN A 790 11.69 0.58 21.78
CA ASN A 790 11.57 0.81 20.35
C ASN A 790 12.70 0.09 19.58
N THR A 791 12.62 0.07 18.25
CA THR A 791 13.63 -0.57 17.40
C THR A 791 14.98 0.13 17.43
N ARG A 792 15.01 1.46 17.65
CA ARG A 792 16.25 2.23 17.78
C ARG A 792 17.08 1.75 18.98
N GLN A 793 16.43 1.36 20.07
CA GLN A 793 17.07 0.79 21.27
C GLN A 793 17.31 -0.72 21.19
N HIS A 794 17.30 -1.29 19.97
CA HIS A 794 17.52 -2.71 19.70
C HIS A 794 16.54 -3.67 20.38
N CYS A 795 15.33 -3.19 20.72
CA CYS A 795 14.29 -4.01 21.30
C CYS A 795 13.58 -4.89 20.24
N ARG A 796 13.18 -6.08 20.68
CA ARG A 796 12.40 -7.04 19.88
C ARG A 796 10.93 -6.65 19.88
N ILE A 797 10.40 -6.34 18.71
CA ILE A 797 8.99 -5.96 18.51
C ILE A 797 8.34 -6.89 17.49
N SER A 798 7.45 -7.74 17.97
CA SER A 798 6.62 -8.62 17.16
C SER A 798 5.50 -7.83 16.49
N PRO A 799 5.36 -7.85 15.15
CA PRO A 799 4.36 -7.04 14.45
C PRO A 799 2.91 -7.24 14.94
N PHE A 800 2.59 -8.42 15.45
CA PHE A 800 1.24 -8.81 15.88
C PHE A 800 1.05 -8.82 17.40
N TYR A 801 1.94 -8.21 18.20
CA TYR A 801 1.85 -8.26 19.66
C TYR A 801 0.54 -7.70 20.21
N LYS A 802 -0.01 -6.64 19.59
CA LYS A 802 -1.31 -6.04 19.97
C LYS A 802 -2.49 -6.99 19.68
N GLN A 803 -2.46 -7.69 18.55
CA GLN A 803 -3.46 -8.72 18.23
C GLN A 803 -3.36 -9.90 19.20
N ARG A 804 -2.14 -10.36 19.52
CA ARG A 804 -1.92 -11.42 20.49
C ARG A 804 -2.41 -11.01 21.88
N MET A 805 -2.16 -9.78 22.28
CA MET A 805 -2.68 -9.22 23.54
C MET A 805 -4.20 -9.24 23.58
N PHE A 806 -4.88 -8.79 22.53
CA PHE A 806 -6.35 -8.85 22.42
C PHE A 806 -6.88 -10.29 22.56
N GLN A 807 -6.30 -11.24 21.82
CA GLN A 807 -6.73 -12.65 21.86
C GLN A 807 -6.53 -13.28 23.23
N SER A 808 -5.38 -13.03 23.86
CA SER A 808 -5.06 -13.55 25.19
C SER A 808 -5.93 -12.93 26.27
N PHE A 809 -6.16 -11.61 26.22
CA PHE A 809 -7.06 -10.92 27.15
C PHE A 809 -8.50 -11.42 27.02
N SER A 810 -9.00 -11.59 25.79
CA SER A 810 -10.33 -12.18 25.53
C SER A 810 -10.49 -13.56 26.17
N LYS A 811 -9.52 -14.46 25.96
CA LYS A 811 -9.54 -15.81 26.53
C LYS A 811 -9.51 -15.81 28.07
N LEU A 812 -8.67 -14.96 28.68
CA LEU A 812 -8.55 -14.90 30.14
C LEU A 812 -9.81 -14.30 30.79
N THR A 813 -10.43 -13.33 30.13
CA THR A 813 -11.60 -12.63 30.68
C THR A 813 -12.91 -13.40 30.53
N ALA A 814 -12.98 -14.40 29.65
CA ALA A 814 -14.15 -15.26 29.48
C ALA A 814 -14.55 -16.03 30.76
N ASN A 815 -13.60 -16.24 31.68
CA ASN A 815 -13.80 -17.00 32.92
C ASN A 815 -14.05 -16.12 34.15
N ILE A 816 -14.21 -14.81 33.99
CA ILE A 816 -14.44 -13.89 35.11
C ILE A 816 -15.91 -13.94 35.54
N GLY A 817 -16.14 -14.07 36.84
CA GLY A 817 -17.47 -14.04 37.45
C GLY A 817 -18.13 -12.64 37.41
N PRO A 818 -19.34 -12.48 37.99
CA PRO A 818 -20.02 -11.19 38.04
C PRO A 818 -19.19 -10.15 38.82
N LEU A 819 -19.02 -8.96 38.24
CA LEU A 819 -18.28 -7.85 38.84
C LEU A 819 -19.22 -6.81 39.45
N SER A 820 -18.77 -6.11 40.50
CA SER A 820 -19.48 -4.95 41.04
C SER A 820 -19.48 -3.80 40.02
N PRO A 821 -20.45 -2.85 40.08
CA PRO A 821 -20.55 -1.77 39.09
C PRO A 821 -19.25 -0.94 38.92
N ASP A 822 -18.58 -0.59 40.02
CA ASP A 822 -17.36 0.23 40.00
C ASP A 822 -16.16 -0.52 39.38
N VAL A 823 -16.04 -1.81 39.68
CA VAL A 823 -15.02 -2.69 39.10
C VAL A 823 -15.32 -2.97 37.62
N LYS A 824 -16.60 -3.07 37.27
CA LYS A 824 -17.05 -3.34 35.90
C LYS A 824 -16.76 -2.17 34.96
N GLU A 825 -16.94 -0.93 35.42
CA GLU A 825 -16.56 0.27 34.65
C GLU A 825 -15.07 0.27 34.30
N THR A 826 -14.22 -0.01 35.29
CA THR A 826 -12.75 -0.03 35.13
C THR A 826 -12.25 -1.23 34.32
N TYR A 827 -12.94 -2.37 34.44
CA TYR A 827 -12.74 -3.52 33.57
C TYR A 827 -13.06 -3.20 32.10
N LEU A 828 -14.18 -2.51 31.82
CA LEU A 828 -14.52 -2.06 30.47
C LEU A 828 -13.53 -1.01 29.95
N LEU A 829 -13.00 -0.15 30.83
CA LEU A 829 -11.93 0.78 30.48
C LEU A 829 -10.65 0.04 30.04
N SER A 830 -10.31 -1.07 30.71
CA SER A 830 -9.18 -1.93 30.30
C SER A 830 -9.40 -2.50 28.90
N TRP A 831 -10.61 -2.94 28.59
CA TRP A 831 -11.01 -3.35 27.23
C TRP A 831 -10.91 -2.22 26.22
N ALA A 832 -11.31 -1.00 26.59
CA ALA A 832 -11.20 0.18 25.74
C ALA A 832 -9.75 0.38 25.29
N TYR A 833 -8.79 0.36 26.23
CA TYR A 833 -7.37 0.54 25.90
C TYR A 833 -6.81 -0.52 24.93
N ILE A 834 -7.29 -1.76 25.02
CA ILE A 834 -6.91 -2.84 24.10
C ILE A 834 -7.55 -2.62 22.73
N ILE A 835 -8.87 -2.39 22.70
CA ILE A 835 -9.64 -2.25 21.46
C ILE A 835 -9.14 -1.04 20.66
N GLU A 836 -8.86 0.09 21.32
CA GLU A 836 -8.36 1.32 20.68
C GLU A 836 -7.11 1.06 19.81
N LYS A 837 -6.22 0.18 20.27
CA LYS A 837 -4.95 -0.11 19.60
C LYS A 837 -4.97 -1.41 18.78
N THR A 838 -6.12 -2.08 18.70
CA THR A 838 -6.28 -3.33 17.95
C THR A 838 -6.67 -3.05 16.50
N PRO A 839 -6.08 -3.74 15.50
CA PRO A 839 -6.46 -3.55 14.09
C PRO A 839 -7.94 -3.80 13.83
N LYS A 840 -8.57 -2.95 13.01
CA LYS A 840 -9.99 -3.04 12.65
C LYS A 840 -10.40 -4.39 12.05
N SER A 841 -9.49 -5.06 11.32
CA SER A 841 -9.72 -6.42 10.79
C SER A 841 -9.94 -7.45 11.89
N VAL A 842 -9.19 -7.37 12.99
CA VAL A 842 -9.34 -8.26 14.15
C VAL A 842 -10.66 -7.98 14.86
N LEU A 843 -11.00 -6.69 15.05
CA LEU A 843 -12.27 -6.29 15.65
C LEU A 843 -13.48 -6.73 14.81
N ASN A 844 -13.35 -6.76 13.48
CA ASN A 844 -14.41 -7.23 12.58
C ASN A 844 -14.62 -8.76 12.64
N ASN A 845 -13.61 -9.53 13.06
CA ASN A 845 -13.76 -10.97 13.22
C ASN A 845 -14.50 -11.34 14.52
N GLU A 846 -14.48 -10.45 15.53
CA GLU A 846 -15.07 -10.66 16.87
C GLU A 846 -16.22 -9.69 17.16
N VAL A 847 -16.97 -9.28 16.13
CA VAL A 847 -18.03 -8.23 16.21
C VAL A 847 -19.06 -8.54 17.29
N HIS A 848 -19.48 -9.79 17.43
CA HIS A 848 -20.47 -10.18 18.44
C HIS A 848 -19.97 -9.90 19.86
N GLN A 849 -18.75 -10.32 20.22
CA GLN A 849 -18.20 -10.09 21.55
C GLN A 849 -17.94 -8.60 21.80
N VAL A 850 -17.31 -7.91 20.85
CA VAL A 850 -16.92 -6.50 21.03
C VAL A 850 -18.15 -5.59 21.08
N SER A 851 -19.19 -5.85 20.26
CA SER A 851 -20.41 -5.06 20.28
C SER A 851 -21.12 -5.11 21.64
N LEU A 852 -21.12 -6.24 22.34
CA LEU A 852 -21.69 -6.35 23.69
C LEU A 852 -20.95 -5.47 24.69
N LEU A 853 -19.61 -5.47 24.65
CA LEU A 853 -18.77 -4.61 25.49
C LEU A 853 -19.02 -3.13 25.21
N VAL A 854 -19.08 -2.76 23.92
CA VAL A 854 -19.36 -1.40 23.47
C VAL A 854 -20.73 -0.93 23.95
N ILE A 855 -21.78 -1.74 23.76
CA ILE A 855 -23.15 -1.40 24.16
C ILE A 855 -23.20 -1.19 25.68
N ASP A 856 -22.61 -2.09 26.46
CA ASP A 856 -22.58 -2.00 27.93
C ASP A 856 -21.86 -0.73 28.40
N ALA A 857 -20.71 -0.41 27.80
CA ALA A 857 -19.89 0.76 28.12
C ALA A 857 -20.64 2.10 27.96
N LEU A 858 -21.62 2.20 27.05
CA LEU A 858 -22.41 3.42 26.86
C LEU A 858 -23.26 3.81 28.10
N GLY A 859 -23.42 2.90 29.07
CA GLY A 859 -24.17 3.15 30.30
C GLY A 859 -23.38 3.91 31.38
N TYR A 860 -22.05 3.99 31.25
CA TYR A 860 -21.15 4.51 32.28
C TYR A 860 -20.80 5.99 32.07
N ASP A 861 -20.31 6.64 33.13
CA ASP A 861 -19.99 8.08 33.16
C ASP A 861 -18.47 8.32 33.19
N ASN A 862 -17.77 7.62 32.28
CA ASN A 862 -16.32 7.70 32.11
C ASN A 862 -15.95 8.18 30.70
N LYS A 863 -15.33 9.35 30.62
CA LYS A 863 -14.94 9.99 29.35
C LYS A 863 -14.03 9.10 28.50
N ASP A 864 -13.00 8.53 29.10
CA ASP A 864 -11.93 7.84 28.37
C ASP A 864 -12.45 6.52 27.78
N LEU A 865 -13.30 5.82 28.53
CA LEU A 865 -14.06 4.65 28.05
C LEU A 865 -14.98 5.02 26.87
N LEU A 866 -15.80 6.06 27.04
CA LEU A 866 -16.82 6.44 26.06
C LEU A 866 -16.23 6.90 24.72
N VAL A 867 -15.12 7.65 24.74
CA VAL A 867 -14.48 8.13 23.51
C VAL A 867 -14.09 6.97 22.60
N VAL A 868 -13.45 5.94 23.16
CA VAL A 868 -13.02 4.76 22.40
C VAL A 868 -14.22 3.94 21.94
N MET A 869 -15.16 3.64 22.84
CA MET A 869 -16.29 2.76 22.53
C MET A 869 -17.24 3.38 21.49
N LEU A 870 -17.42 4.70 21.49
CA LEU A 870 -18.19 5.40 20.46
C LEU A 870 -17.51 5.37 19.09
N ASP A 871 -16.17 5.44 19.03
CA ASP A 871 -15.45 5.31 17.75
C ASP A 871 -15.59 3.92 17.15
N VAL A 872 -15.49 2.89 17.99
CA VAL A 872 -15.68 1.49 17.58
C VAL A 872 -17.12 1.26 17.12
N LEU A 873 -18.10 1.81 17.85
CA LEU A 873 -19.50 1.77 17.46
C LEU A 873 -19.73 2.43 16.10
N CYS A 874 -19.18 3.63 15.89
CA CYS A 874 -19.29 4.36 14.62
C CYS A 874 -18.69 3.56 13.46
N HIS A 875 -17.53 2.91 13.66
CA HIS A 875 -16.91 2.02 12.67
C HIS A 875 -17.83 0.84 12.31
N TYR A 876 -18.46 0.22 13.31
CA TYR A 876 -19.39 -0.89 13.06
C TYR A 876 -20.70 -0.46 12.38
N ILE A 877 -21.20 0.74 12.68
CA ILE A 877 -22.35 1.34 11.99
C ILE A 877 -22.04 1.57 10.51
N GLN A 878 -20.89 2.19 10.22
CA GLN A 878 -20.45 2.47 8.85
C GLN A 878 -20.24 1.18 8.03
N SER A 879 -19.81 0.11 8.70
CA SER A 879 -19.63 -1.22 8.11
C SER A 879 -20.95 -2.01 7.98
N LYS A 880 -22.09 -1.45 8.39
CA LYS A 880 -23.44 -2.04 8.32
C LYS A 880 -23.58 -3.41 9.04
N HIS A 881 -22.87 -3.62 10.14
CA HIS A 881 -22.99 -4.87 10.90
C HIS A 881 -24.39 -5.08 11.48
N THR A 882 -24.92 -6.29 11.36
CA THR A 882 -26.31 -6.65 11.73
C THR A 882 -26.56 -6.62 13.25
N THR A 883 -25.55 -6.95 14.06
CA THR A 883 -25.63 -6.98 15.53
C THR A 883 -26.02 -5.62 16.14
N ILE A 884 -25.60 -4.53 15.50
CA ILE A 884 -25.92 -3.16 15.93
C ILE A 884 -27.39 -2.82 15.63
N VAL A 885 -27.91 -3.22 14.47
CA VAL A 885 -29.33 -3.02 14.10
C VAL A 885 -30.26 -3.70 15.09
N GLN A 886 -29.90 -4.92 15.51
CA GLN A 886 -30.66 -5.70 16.49
C GLN A 886 -30.71 -5.04 17.88
N SER A 887 -29.76 -4.14 18.18
CA SER A 887 -29.59 -3.50 19.49
C SER A 887 -30.00 -2.03 19.52
N LEU A 888 -30.66 -1.51 18.48
CA LEU A 888 -31.02 -0.08 18.36
C LEU A 888 -31.86 0.43 19.53
N GLN A 889 -32.77 -0.39 20.06
CA GLN A 889 -33.61 -0.04 21.22
C GLN A 889 -32.78 0.35 22.45
N THR A 890 -31.60 -0.27 22.63
CA THR A 890 -30.70 0.00 23.75
C THR A 890 -29.70 1.11 23.42
N ILE A 891 -29.21 1.14 22.18
CA ILE A 891 -28.15 2.06 21.75
C ILE A 891 -28.67 3.50 21.62
N LEU A 892 -29.82 3.70 20.98
CA LEU A 892 -30.33 5.04 20.65
C LEU A 892 -30.56 5.92 21.89
N PRO A 893 -31.25 5.46 22.96
CA PRO A 893 -31.43 6.28 24.16
C PRO A 893 -30.10 6.66 24.83
N ARG A 894 -29.12 5.74 24.82
CA ARG A 894 -27.80 5.99 25.40
C ARG A 894 -27.01 7.02 24.59
N LEU A 895 -27.03 6.92 23.26
CA LEU A 895 -26.40 7.91 22.38
C LEU A 895 -27.02 9.30 22.56
N VAL A 896 -28.35 9.38 22.54
CA VAL A 896 -29.08 10.62 22.80
C VAL A 896 -28.67 11.25 24.13
N LYS A 897 -28.62 10.47 25.22
CA LYS A 897 -28.12 10.97 26.52
C LYS A 897 -26.69 11.50 26.40
N LEU A 898 -25.80 10.78 25.74
CA LEU A 898 -24.39 11.16 25.55
C LEU A 898 -24.21 12.38 24.63
N SER A 899 -25.18 12.71 23.78
CA SER A 899 -25.15 13.91 22.94
C SER A 899 -25.17 15.23 23.73
N THR A 900 -25.51 15.16 25.02
CA THR A 900 -25.51 16.28 25.98
C THR A 900 -24.49 16.09 27.11
N TYR A 901 -23.56 15.13 26.95
CA TYR A 901 -22.58 14.78 27.97
C TYR A 901 -21.72 15.96 28.42
N VAL A 902 -21.78 16.27 29.72
CA VAL A 902 -21.21 17.50 30.28
C VAL A 902 -19.68 17.48 30.31
N LYS A 903 -19.07 16.34 30.67
CA LYS A 903 -17.63 16.24 30.97
C LYS A 903 -16.73 16.26 29.72
N SER A 904 -17.26 16.08 28.51
CA SER A 904 -16.45 15.98 27.29
C SER A 904 -17.18 16.50 26.05
N MET A 905 -16.49 17.32 25.25
CA MET A 905 -16.97 17.73 23.94
C MET A 905 -16.91 16.58 22.93
N ASP A 906 -15.84 15.79 22.96
CA ASP A 906 -15.61 14.72 21.99
C ASP A 906 -16.64 13.61 22.09
N VAL A 907 -17.07 13.26 23.32
CA VAL A 907 -18.14 12.29 23.55
C VAL A 907 -19.45 12.77 22.91
N ARG A 908 -19.79 14.06 23.07
CA ARG A 908 -20.98 14.66 22.44
C ARG A 908 -20.91 14.57 20.92
N ILE A 909 -19.77 14.97 20.34
CA ILE A 909 -19.56 14.94 18.88
C ILE A 909 -19.64 13.51 18.33
N LYS A 910 -18.90 12.56 18.93
CA LYS A 910 -18.88 11.15 18.50
C LYS A 910 -20.24 10.48 18.66
N SER A 911 -20.97 10.81 19.73
CA SER A 911 -22.32 10.31 19.92
C SER A 911 -23.29 10.83 18.85
N LEU A 912 -23.27 12.13 18.56
CA LEU A 912 -24.05 12.72 17.47
C LEU A 912 -23.66 12.18 16.09
N GLN A 913 -22.36 11.91 15.87
CA GLN A 913 -21.87 11.25 14.66
C GLN A 913 -22.41 9.83 14.53
N CYS A 914 -22.43 9.04 15.62
CA CYS A 914 -23.07 7.71 15.62
C CYS A 914 -24.55 7.80 15.25
N LEU A 915 -25.29 8.77 15.82
CA LEU A 915 -26.69 9.00 15.47
C LEU A 915 -26.85 9.36 13.98
N TYR A 916 -26.02 10.24 13.45
CA TYR A 916 -26.01 10.57 12.03
C TYR A 916 -25.74 9.34 11.14
N GLU A 917 -24.70 8.56 11.45
CA GLU A 917 -24.33 7.39 10.66
C GLU A 917 -25.38 6.28 10.75
N ILE A 918 -26.07 6.09 11.90
CA ILE A 918 -27.20 5.15 12.01
C ILE A 918 -28.30 5.54 11.02
N ALA A 919 -28.68 6.81 10.99
CA ALA A 919 -29.71 7.32 10.08
C ALA A 919 -29.29 7.32 8.61
N LYS A 920 -27.99 7.22 8.32
CA LYS A 920 -27.44 7.14 6.97
C LYS A 920 -27.26 5.69 6.50
N ALA A 921 -26.76 4.81 7.36
CA ALA A 921 -26.30 3.47 6.99
C ALA A 921 -27.42 2.42 6.96
N TYR A 922 -28.39 2.50 7.90
CA TYR A 922 -29.41 1.47 8.05
C TYR A 922 -30.73 1.78 7.32
N GLN A 923 -31.45 0.72 6.97
CA GLN A 923 -32.71 0.78 6.24
C GLN A 923 -33.79 1.48 7.06
N THR A 924 -34.64 2.23 6.37
CA THR A 924 -35.68 3.08 6.96
C THR A 924 -36.66 2.28 7.83
N VAL A 925 -36.98 1.04 7.47
CA VAL A 925 -37.89 0.16 8.24
C VAL A 925 -37.45 -0.02 9.69
N PHE A 926 -36.15 -0.17 9.94
CA PHE A 926 -35.62 -0.36 11.29
C PHE A 926 -35.53 0.94 12.11
N LEU A 927 -35.58 2.10 11.45
CA LEU A 927 -35.38 3.40 12.07
C LEU A 927 -36.68 4.14 12.37
N LEU A 928 -37.74 3.88 11.58
CA LEU A 928 -39.05 4.52 11.71
C LEU A 928 -39.62 4.51 13.15
N PRO A 929 -39.53 3.40 13.92
CA PRO A 929 -40.07 3.38 15.28
C PRO A 929 -39.44 4.41 16.22
N TYR A 930 -38.19 4.83 15.98
CA TYR A 930 -37.42 5.69 16.87
C TYR A 930 -37.35 7.15 16.39
N LYS A 931 -37.83 7.44 15.18
CA LYS A 931 -37.62 8.73 14.50
C LYS A 931 -38.10 9.91 15.34
N GLN A 932 -39.32 9.83 15.89
CA GLN A 932 -39.92 10.94 16.63
C GLN A 932 -39.15 11.24 17.92
N ASP A 933 -38.86 10.19 18.70
CA ASP A 933 -38.15 10.32 19.97
C ASP A 933 -36.74 10.92 19.77
N VAL A 934 -35.97 10.40 18.81
CA VAL A 934 -34.62 10.91 18.52
C VAL A 934 -34.66 12.38 18.06
N LEU A 935 -35.65 12.78 17.25
CA LEU A 935 -35.76 14.17 16.79
C LEU A 935 -36.12 15.17 17.89
N LEU A 936 -36.92 14.73 18.87
CA LEU A 936 -37.27 15.51 20.06
C LEU A 936 -36.07 15.61 21.00
N ASP A 937 -35.44 14.49 21.30
CA ASP A 937 -34.38 14.43 22.30
C ASP A 937 -33.05 15.01 21.81
N LEU A 938 -32.85 15.20 20.50
CA LEU A 938 -31.72 15.91 19.93
C LEU A 938 -31.82 17.44 20.01
N ALA A 939 -32.99 17.99 20.37
CA ALA A 939 -33.19 19.43 20.43
C ALA A 939 -32.20 20.17 21.36
N PRO A 940 -31.88 19.68 22.58
CA PRO A 940 -30.91 20.33 23.46
C PRO A 940 -29.51 20.46 22.88
N SER A 941 -29.06 19.51 22.05
CA SER A 941 -27.72 19.53 21.43
C SER A 941 -27.57 20.60 20.34
N LEU A 942 -28.67 21.15 19.83
CA LEU A 942 -28.64 22.27 18.88
C LEU A 942 -28.28 23.60 19.54
N ASP A 943 -28.57 23.74 20.83
CA ASP A 943 -28.22 24.92 21.64
C ASP A 943 -26.96 24.68 22.49
N ASP A 944 -26.12 23.72 22.08
CA ASP A 944 -24.88 23.41 22.77
C ASP A 944 -23.95 24.64 22.82
N LYS A 945 -23.23 24.84 23.93
CA LYS A 945 -22.30 25.97 24.11
C LYS A 945 -21.20 26.02 23.04
N LYS A 946 -20.84 24.90 22.41
CA LYS A 946 -19.72 24.79 21.45
C LYS A 946 -20.20 24.65 20.01
N ARG A 947 -19.69 25.49 19.11
CA ARG A 947 -20.08 25.54 17.70
C ARG A 947 -19.93 24.21 16.97
N LEU A 948 -18.84 23.47 17.24
CA LEU A 948 -18.60 22.16 16.61
C LEU A 948 -19.67 21.13 16.95
N VAL A 949 -20.13 21.11 18.21
CA VAL A 949 -21.20 20.22 18.66
C VAL A 949 -22.52 20.60 17.97
N ARG A 950 -22.86 21.90 17.93
CA ARG A 950 -24.06 22.38 17.21
C ARG A 950 -24.06 21.99 15.73
N ASN A 951 -22.92 22.14 15.05
CA ASN A 951 -22.78 21.75 13.64
C ASN A 951 -23.08 20.25 13.43
N MET A 952 -22.50 19.38 14.27
CA MET A 952 -22.75 17.93 14.19
C MET A 952 -24.21 17.58 14.58
N ALA A 953 -24.78 18.27 15.57
CA ALA A 953 -26.18 18.09 15.97
C ALA A 953 -27.15 18.47 14.84
N VAL A 954 -26.88 19.57 14.11
CA VAL A 954 -27.65 19.97 12.93
C VAL A 954 -27.58 18.88 11.85
N GLN A 955 -26.40 18.34 11.57
CA GLN A 955 -26.23 17.26 10.58
C GLN A 955 -27.00 15.99 10.98
N ALA A 956 -26.82 15.54 12.22
CA ALA A 956 -27.52 14.38 12.76
C ALA A 956 -29.04 14.56 12.69
N ARG A 957 -29.57 15.65 13.25
CA ARG A 957 -31.02 15.92 13.27
C ARG A 957 -31.60 16.07 11.86
N THR A 958 -30.89 16.72 10.95
CA THR A 958 -31.32 16.86 9.54
C THR A 958 -31.42 15.49 8.88
N ARG A 959 -30.42 14.61 9.09
CA ARG A 959 -30.46 13.25 8.54
C ARG A 959 -31.62 12.44 9.11
N TRP A 960 -31.86 12.50 10.42
CA TRP A 960 -32.99 11.84 11.07
C TRP A 960 -34.35 12.38 10.59
N TYR A 961 -34.44 13.67 10.24
CA TYR A 961 -35.66 14.26 9.69
C TYR A 961 -36.03 13.66 8.33
N LEU A 962 -35.01 13.39 7.50
CA LEU A 962 -35.13 12.81 6.16
C LEU A 962 -35.47 11.31 6.15
N VAL A 963 -35.34 10.60 7.28
CA VAL A 963 -35.68 9.17 7.37
C VAL A 963 -37.17 8.97 7.01
N GLY A 964 -37.45 8.27 5.91
CA GLY A 964 -38.81 8.06 5.41
C GLY A 964 -39.41 9.25 4.65
N ALA A 965 -38.59 10.22 4.23
CA ALA A 965 -39.03 11.30 3.34
C ALA A 965 -39.09 10.84 1.87
N PRO A 966 -39.97 11.41 1.03
CA PRO A 966 -40.02 11.11 -0.40
C PRO A 966 -38.68 11.43 -1.09
N GLY A 967 -38.08 10.46 -1.77
CA GLY A 967 -36.78 10.60 -2.45
C GLY A 967 -35.56 10.10 -1.67
N GLU A 968 -35.72 9.53 -0.47
CA GLU A 968 -34.63 8.82 0.23
C GLU A 968 -34.34 7.48 -0.50
N SER A 969 -33.41 7.49 -1.45
CA SER A 969 -32.94 6.27 -2.12
C SER A 969 -32.02 5.47 -1.20
N LYS A 970 -32.58 4.49 -0.48
CA LYS A 970 -31.82 3.40 0.15
C LYS A 970 -32.30 2.10 -0.50
N GLU A 971 -31.40 1.39 -1.17
CA GLU A 971 -31.69 0.07 -1.73
C GLU A 971 -32.18 -0.86 -0.61
N ASN A 972 -33.27 -1.58 -0.90
CA ASN A 972 -33.91 -2.55 -0.01
C ASN A 972 -33.02 -3.74 0.30
#